data_AF-A0A7K6E9Z7-F1
#
_entry.id   AF-A0A7K6E9Z7-F1
#
_cell.length_a   1.000
_cell.length_b   1.000
_cell.length_c   1.000
_cell.angle_alpha   90.00
_cell.angle_beta   90.00
_cell.angle_gamma   90.00
#
_symmetry.space_group_name_H-M   'P 1'
#
loop_
_entity.id
_entity.type
_entity.pdbx_description
1 polymer ?
#
loop_
_entity_poly.entity_id
_entity_poly.type
_entity_poly.pdbx_seq_one_letter_code
_entity_poly.pdbx_strand_id
1 'polypeptide(L)'
;SAGGNENITTVTTLPNILREFNPSLVGYSIGTGTQNSENAALNQAVTGAHAEDVPGQVRKLVARMKNDTRIDFQKDWKLITLFIGGNDLCNHCEDPVHHSPENYTYNIQIALDFLHKEVPRAYVNLVTMLSIASLRELHALKNNSCPKLLMRILCPCVINPKDNSNELKKLIYFNRKYQERTRQLVDSGRYDTKDDFTVVMQPFLTYMEMPKTQEGWPDASYFAPDCFHFSQKAHSQAARGLWNNMLEPVGEKTDNQHIEDEIVLKCPSVAEPFLRTYKNSNYTYPNQTPVSNYGSQLLCEDRSPSSPPATSVHSLKPADVKIVAALGDSLTAGSGIASDTLQDVITQYRGLSWSIGGDESLENVTTLPNIFREFNVTIMGYSTGTGSENDSNAFLNQAVPGAQAEHLPAQARNLVRLMKTDQRIDFSADWKLITVHIGANDLCNYCKDPVHYSAGYYIKRIQETLDILHKEAIWLTFQVPKALVSLVDVVDVLPLRRLYVDTPVQCPTYLADYMCSCVLTGEENSENLTMVREATKAYQLGIQRLIKSGRYDTHENFSVVIQTFLQNVEIPLDQDGNPDVSYFSPDCFHPSQKGHSQLARALWNAVLQPVGQKADSFDFSADIILGCPAQNSPFLGTYKNSNYTPVEPTREPIENWGSELSCPGLTPSSRVPMSVHELQPADIKVIGALGDSLTTAVGAKVPDLQTDWKGLSWSIGGDDTLEIQATLPNILKKFNPKLFGFSTGSSKETAGFNVAERNATARDMPAQARALMELMRTSSKINFKEDWKLITILVGGSDLCQYCLDKETYSVQKYVKHLQDTLDIFYKELPRVFISMVEMLEFAGLRQITASSSECVLTAKKVCPCFLNPEENSSELQEIKRVNRDFQAEALQLINSGRYERREDFAVVMQPFFRNTLLPLDSTGKPDMSFFAADCVHFSVRGYAEMAMALWNNMLEPVGEKQTYNNFTHDKSKLKCPSPEKPFLFTQRNSGFGGSDLNLEKTDSSVPYWAVIVTAVAGVLLGSLL
;
A
#
# COMPACT_ATOMS: atom_id res chain seq x y z
N SER A 1 32.97 -11.38 33.54
CA SER A 1 32.05 -11.99 34.52
C SER A 1 32.55 -13.35 35.04
N ALA A 2 33.09 -14.25 34.21
CA ALA A 2 33.48 -15.61 34.62
C ALA A 2 34.97 -15.83 34.99
N GLY A 3 35.75 -14.78 35.21
CA GLY A 3 37.17 -14.90 35.60
C GLY A 3 37.34 -15.33 37.06
N GLY A 4 38.33 -16.17 37.36
CA GLY A 4 38.63 -16.65 38.71
C GLY A 4 40.11 -16.57 39.06
N ASN A 5 40.84 -15.61 38.48
CA ASN A 5 42.21 -15.30 38.90
C ASN A 5 42.21 -14.88 40.38
N GLU A 6 43.22 -15.34 41.11
CA GLU A 6 43.48 -14.95 42.51
C GLU A 6 42.27 -15.21 43.44
N ASN A 7 41.87 -14.21 44.23
CA ASN A 7 40.76 -14.29 45.18
C ASN A 7 40.00 -12.94 45.26
N ILE A 8 38.96 -12.88 46.08
CA ILE A 8 38.08 -11.70 46.18
C ILE A 8 38.78 -10.44 46.69
N THR A 9 39.87 -10.56 47.48
CA THR A 9 40.54 -9.41 48.10
C THR A 9 41.43 -8.65 47.12
N THR A 10 41.86 -9.29 46.04
CA THR A 10 42.70 -8.68 44.99
C THR A 10 41.96 -8.47 43.68
N VAL A 11 41.12 -9.42 43.26
CA VAL A 11 40.38 -9.37 41.99
C VAL A 11 38.93 -9.75 42.23
N THR A 12 38.04 -8.77 42.25
CA THR A 12 36.60 -9.02 42.46
C THR A 12 35.94 -9.49 41.16
N THR A 13 35.51 -10.74 41.13
CA THR A 13 34.71 -11.33 40.05
C THR A 13 33.57 -12.14 40.64
N LEU A 14 32.53 -12.44 39.84
CA LEU A 14 31.41 -13.25 40.32
C LEU A 14 31.86 -14.64 40.84
N PRO A 15 32.76 -15.39 40.17
CA PRO A 15 33.31 -16.63 40.72
C PRO A 15 34.08 -16.44 42.03
N ASN A 16 34.88 -15.39 42.17
CA ASN A 16 35.63 -15.14 43.40
C ASN A 16 34.71 -14.79 44.57
N ILE A 17 33.58 -14.11 44.33
CA ILE A 17 32.54 -13.88 45.35
C ILE A 17 31.89 -15.21 45.74
N LEU A 18 31.49 -16.03 44.75
CA LEU A 18 30.83 -17.32 44.99
C LEU A 18 31.73 -18.33 45.72
N ARG A 19 33.06 -18.28 45.51
CA ARG A 19 34.02 -19.17 46.17
C ARG A 19 34.13 -18.96 47.68
N GLU A 20 33.75 -17.79 48.19
CA GLU A 20 33.64 -17.55 49.64
C GLU A 20 32.50 -18.40 50.26
N PHE A 21 31.45 -18.69 49.48
CA PHE A 21 30.33 -19.52 49.91
C PHE A 21 30.50 -21.00 49.51
N ASN A 22 31.14 -21.26 48.37
CA ASN A 22 31.41 -22.60 47.85
C ASN A 22 32.85 -22.71 47.33
N PRO A 23 33.82 -23.12 48.18
CA PRO A 23 35.22 -23.29 47.78
C PRO A 23 35.43 -24.34 46.68
N SER A 24 34.47 -25.24 46.45
CA SER A 24 34.52 -26.31 45.44
C SER A 24 33.94 -25.90 44.07
N LEU A 25 33.63 -24.61 43.87
CA LEU A 25 33.15 -24.10 42.58
C LEU A 25 34.11 -24.46 41.43
N VAL A 26 33.57 -24.92 40.29
CA VAL A 26 34.33 -25.24 39.07
C VAL A 26 33.77 -24.48 37.86
N GLY A 27 34.54 -24.42 36.76
CA GLY A 27 34.09 -23.88 35.48
C GLY A 27 34.47 -22.42 35.17
N TYR A 28 35.08 -21.70 36.12
CA TYR A 28 35.59 -20.34 35.91
C TYR A 28 36.90 -20.32 35.09
N SER A 29 37.14 -19.24 34.36
CA SER A 29 38.34 -19.08 33.52
C SER A 29 39.49 -18.44 34.31
N ILE A 30 40.73 -18.83 34.02
CA ILE A 30 41.96 -18.25 34.61
C ILE A 30 42.97 -17.83 33.52
N GLY A 31 43.84 -16.87 33.80
CA GLY A 31 44.89 -16.43 32.87
C GLY A 31 44.35 -15.76 31.59
N THR A 32 45.07 -15.92 30.48
CA THR A 32 44.73 -15.33 29.17
C THR A 32 44.54 -16.41 28.11
N GLY A 33 43.55 -16.27 27.22
CA GLY A 33 43.25 -17.30 26.22
C GLY A 33 42.00 -16.96 25.39
N THR A 34 41.68 -17.85 24.45
CA THR A 34 40.45 -17.80 23.63
C THR A 34 39.40 -18.75 24.22
N GLN A 35 38.18 -18.74 23.70
CA GLN A 35 37.10 -19.66 24.08
C GLN A 35 37.46 -21.16 23.95
N ASN A 36 38.50 -21.47 23.16
CA ASN A 36 39.00 -22.83 22.94
C ASN A 36 40.16 -23.21 23.87
N SER A 37 40.78 -22.24 24.55
CA SER A 37 41.91 -22.49 25.43
C SER A 37 41.49 -23.26 26.68
N GLU A 38 42.36 -24.12 27.22
CA GLU A 38 42.06 -24.96 28.40
C GLU A 38 41.68 -24.10 29.61
N ASN A 39 42.40 -22.99 29.81
CA ASN A 39 42.21 -22.04 30.88
C ASN A 39 40.93 -21.19 30.74
N ALA A 40 40.21 -21.24 29.61
CA ALA A 40 38.89 -20.64 29.48
C ALA A 40 37.80 -21.47 30.18
N ALA A 41 38.06 -22.76 30.48
CA ALA A 41 37.12 -23.68 31.11
C ALA A 41 35.73 -23.67 30.42
N LEU A 42 34.68 -23.17 31.10
CA LEU A 42 33.32 -23.04 30.57
C LEU A 42 33.00 -21.66 29.99
N ASN A 43 33.93 -20.70 30.03
CA ASN A 43 33.72 -19.40 29.40
C ASN A 43 33.75 -19.56 27.87
N GLN A 44 32.60 -19.41 27.23
CA GLN A 44 32.44 -19.54 25.77
C GLN A 44 32.20 -18.20 25.06
N ALA A 45 32.38 -17.08 25.76
CA ALA A 45 32.29 -15.75 25.15
C ALA A 45 33.41 -15.55 24.11
N VAL A 46 33.07 -14.96 22.97
CA VAL A 46 33.97 -14.72 21.84
C VAL A 46 34.04 -13.22 21.56
N THR A 47 35.25 -12.67 21.45
CA THR A 47 35.46 -11.27 21.08
C THR A 47 34.91 -11.00 19.69
N GLY A 48 34.17 -9.89 19.51
CA GLY A 48 33.56 -9.51 18.24
C GLY A 48 32.28 -10.28 17.87
N ALA A 49 31.78 -11.16 18.74
CA ALA A 49 30.55 -11.90 18.47
C ALA A 49 29.30 -11.02 18.51
N HIS A 50 28.32 -11.41 17.69
CA HIS A 50 26.97 -10.83 17.64
C HIS A 50 25.96 -11.75 18.33
N ALA A 51 24.71 -11.31 18.48
CA ALA A 51 23.67 -12.15 19.06
C ALA A 51 23.47 -13.47 18.28
N GLU A 52 23.62 -13.45 16.94
CA GLU A 52 23.52 -14.65 16.08
C GLU A 52 24.53 -15.77 16.41
N ASP A 53 25.65 -15.44 17.04
CA ASP A 53 26.67 -16.42 17.44
C ASP A 53 26.30 -17.14 18.75
N VAL A 54 25.41 -16.55 19.55
CA VAL A 54 25.08 -17.01 20.91
C VAL A 54 24.49 -18.43 20.93
N PRO A 55 23.57 -18.81 20.02
CA PRO A 55 23.14 -20.21 19.89
C PRO A 55 24.31 -21.19 19.70
N GLY A 56 25.34 -20.82 18.95
CA GLY A 56 26.56 -21.61 18.77
C GLY A 56 27.38 -21.72 20.06
N GLN A 57 27.55 -20.61 20.78
CA GLN A 57 28.24 -20.57 22.07
C GLN A 57 27.54 -21.44 23.12
N VAL A 58 26.21 -21.35 23.21
CA VAL A 58 25.40 -22.16 24.14
C VAL A 58 25.53 -23.65 23.85
N ARG A 59 25.45 -24.08 22.58
CA ARG A 59 25.62 -25.50 22.22
C ARG A 59 27.00 -26.03 22.65
N LYS A 60 28.05 -25.23 22.45
CA LYS A 60 29.42 -25.59 22.89
C LYS A 60 29.54 -25.65 24.41
N LEU A 61 28.96 -24.69 25.12
CA LEU A 61 28.91 -24.66 26.59
C LEU A 61 28.24 -25.93 27.14
N VAL A 62 27.07 -26.29 26.61
CA VAL A 62 26.35 -27.51 27.04
C VAL A 62 27.15 -28.77 26.75
N ALA A 63 27.78 -28.88 25.57
CA ALA A 63 28.64 -30.02 25.23
C ALA A 63 29.84 -30.14 26.17
N ARG A 64 30.49 -29.01 26.52
CA ARG A 64 31.60 -28.99 27.50
C ARG A 64 31.14 -29.43 28.88
N MET A 65 30.00 -28.93 29.36
CA MET A 65 29.45 -29.34 30.66
C MET A 65 29.10 -30.84 30.70
N LYS A 66 28.59 -31.41 29.61
CA LYS A 66 28.30 -32.86 29.52
C LYS A 66 29.56 -33.72 29.49
N ASN A 67 30.70 -33.19 29.04
CA ASN A 67 31.96 -33.94 28.89
C ASN A 67 32.96 -33.72 30.03
N ASP A 68 32.75 -32.74 30.91
CA ASP A 68 33.65 -32.48 32.05
C ASP A 68 33.33 -33.43 33.21
N THR A 69 34.27 -34.33 33.54
CA THR A 69 34.10 -35.33 34.61
C THR A 69 33.97 -34.73 36.02
N ARG A 70 34.26 -33.44 36.19
CA ARG A 70 34.09 -32.72 37.46
C ARG A 70 32.66 -32.22 37.67
N ILE A 71 31.78 -32.33 36.66
CA ILE A 71 30.41 -31.81 36.68
C ILE A 71 29.43 -32.98 36.60
N ASP A 72 28.59 -33.15 37.62
CA ASP A 72 27.38 -33.97 37.49
C ASP A 72 26.33 -33.14 36.73
N PHE A 73 26.30 -33.33 35.40
CA PHE A 73 25.42 -32.56 34.52
C PHE A 73 23.94 -32.65 34.92
N GLN A 74 23.49 -33.68 35.62
CA GLN A 74 22.09 -33.81 36.03
C GLN A 74 21.83 -33.24 37.44
N LYS A 75 22.80 -33.34 38.35
CA LYS A 75 22.57 -33.01 39.77
C LYS A 75 23.16 -31.69 40.23
N ASP A 76 24.23 -31.21 39.62
CA ASP A 76 24.85 -29.96 40.06
C ASP A 76 24.01 -28.74 39.65
N TRP A 77 24.03 -27.67 40.43
CA TRP A 77 23.42 -26.39 40.02
C TRP A 77 24.39 -25.61 39.14
N LYS A 78 23.87 -24.99 38.06
CA LYS A 78 24.64 -24.18 37.11
C LYS A 78 24.21 -22.73 37.20
N LEU A 79 25.18 -21.82 37.29
CA LEU A 79 24.97 -20.39 37.12
C LEU A 79 25.55 -19.96 35.77
N ILE A 80 24.71 -19.51 34.86
CA ILE A 80 25.09 -19.12 33.50
C ILE A 80 24.87 -17.63 33.35
N THR A 81 25.88 -16.87 32.93
CA THR A 81 25.74 -15.43 32.68
C THR A 81 25.86 -15.14 31.19
N LEU A 82 24.81 -14.56 30.60
CA LEU A 82 24.72 -14.15 29.21
C LEU A 82 24.75 -12.61 29.13
N PHE A 83 25.68 -12.07 28.35
CA PHE A 83 25.78 -10.65 28.03
C PHE A 83 26.30 -10.48 26.60
N ILE A 84 25.52 -9.83 25.74
CA ILE A 84 25.78 -9.67 24.29
C ILE A 84 25.01 -8.44 23.75
N GLY A 85 25.42 -7.91 22.60
CA GLY A 85 24.68 -6.84 21.89
C GLY A 85 25.49 -5.59 21.55
N GLY A 86 26.68 -5.43 22.15
CA GLY A 86 27.54 -4.28 21.89
C GLY A 86 27.98 -4.18 20.44
N ASN A 87 28.45 -5.29 19.86
CA ASN A 87 28.88 -5.33 18.47
C ASN A 87 27.70 -5.13 17.50
N ASP A 88 26.54 -5.74 17.80
CA ASP A 88 25.33 -5.57 17.00
C ASP A 88 24.92 -4.09 16.90
N LEU A 89 24.96 -3.35 18.01
CA LEU A 89 24.70 -1.91 18.01
C LEU A 89 25.83 -1.09 17.36
N CYS A 90 27.09 -1.54 17.47
CA CYS A 90 28.23 -0.92 16.80
C CYS A 90 28.20 -1.06 15.28
N ASN A 91 27.49 -2.07 14.75
CA ASN A 91 27.36 -2.37 13.32
C ASN A 91 25.95 -2.12 12.75
N HIS A 92 24.97 -1.70 13.56
CA HIS A 92 23.56 -1.57 13.12
C HIS A 92 23.32 -0.62 11.94
N CYS A 93 24.22 0.33 11.68
CA CYS A 93 24.10 1.26 10.57
C CYS A 93 24.65 0.69 9.25
N GLU A 94 25.43 -0.39 9.30
CA GLU A 94 25.91 -1.12 8.12
C GLU A 94 24.81 -2.03 7.56
N ASP A 95 24.13 -2.77 8.45
CA ASP A 95 22.96 -3.58 8.13
C ASP A 95 21.90 -3.48 9.25
N PRO A 96 20.97 -2.51 9.14
CA PRO A 96 19.93 -2.30 10.15
C PRO A 96 18.91 -3.42 10.25
N VAL A 97 18.82 -4.29 9.25
CA VAL A 97 17.91 -5.45 9.25
C VAL A 97 18.58 -6.60 9.97
N HIS A 98 19.84 -6.90 9.64
CA HIS A 98 20.62 -7.97 10.27
C HIS A 98 20.76 -7.74 11.78
N HIS A 99 21.13 -6.52 12.18
CA HIS A 99 21.30 -6.12 13.58
C HIS A 99 20.04 -5.47 14.19
N SER A 100 18.87 -5.79 13.65
CA SER A 100 17.60 -5.30 14.18
C SER A 100 17.36 -5.81 15.62
N PRO A 101 16.57 -5.09 16.45
CA PRO A 101 16.17 -5.59 17.77
C PRO A 101 15.47 -6.95 17.73
N GLU A 102 14.84 -7.28 16.60
CA GLU A 102 14.14 -8.55 16.36
C GLU A 102 15.15 -9.68 16.21
N ASN A 103 16.12 -9.55 15.29
CA ASN A 103 17.16 -10.57 15.12
C ASN A 103 18.00 -10.72 16.38
N TYR A 104 18.33 -9.61 17.05
CA TYR A 104 19.02 -9.63 18.34
C TYR A 104 18.26 -10.49 19.37
N THR A 105 16.97 -10.19 19.56
CA THR A 105 16.14 -10.88 20.56
C THR A 105 15.83 -12.32 20.16
N TYR A 106 15.60 -12.59 18.88
CA TYR A 106 15.34 -13.92 18.34
C TYR A 106 16.53 -14.87 18.56
N ASN A 107 17.74 -14.40 18.31
CA ASN A 107 18.93 -15.21 18.55
C ASN A 107 19.18 -15.47 20.05
N ILE A 108 18.85 -14.51 20.91
CA ILE A 108 18.84 -14.72 22.37
C ILE A 108 17.76 -15.75 22.75
N GLN A 109 16.56 -15.66 22.17
CA GLN A 109 15.49 -16.62 22.40
C GLN A 109 15.90 -18.04 22.00
N ILE A 110 16.51 -18.25 20.82
CA ILE A 110 17.02 -19.57 20.41
C ILE A 110 17.99 -20.13 21.46
N ALA A 111 18.90 -19.29 21.95
CA ALA A 111 19.90 -19.69 22.93
C ALA A 111 19.26 -20.07 24.28
N LEU A 112 18.32 -19.26 24.78
CA LEU A 112 17.62 -19.51 26.03
C LEU A 112 16.66 -20.70 25.94
N ASP A 113 15.94 -20.87 24.84
CA ASP A 113 15.08 -22.02 24.57
C ASP A 113 15.90 -23.32 24.60
N PHE A 114 17.10 -23.31 24.02
CA PHE A 114 18.00 -24.45 24.06
C PHE A 114 18.50 -24.74 25.48
N LEU A 115 18.87 -23.72 26.26
CA LEU A 115 19.27 -23.89 27.66
C LEU A 115 18.12 -24.46 28.51
N HIS A 116 16.92 -23.88 28.37
CA HIS A 116 15.72 -24.32 29.07
C HIS A 116 15.37 -25.77 28.76
N LYS A 117 15.56 -26.19 27.50
CA LYS A 117 15.35 -27.58 27.07
C LYS A 117 16.41 -28.54 27.60
N GLU A 118 17.69 -28.20 27.50
CA GLU A 118 18.79 -29.17 27.66
C GLU A 118 19.47 -29.16 29.03
N VAL A 119 19.39 -28.07 29.78
CA VAL A 119 20.17 -27.90 31.02
C VAL A 119 19.24 -28.01 32.24
N PRO A 120 19.38 -29.06 33.06
CA PRO A 120 18.68 -29.15 34.33
C PRO A 120 19.42 -28.35 35.42
N ARG A 121 18.68 -27.89 36.44
CA ARG A 121 19.21 -27.16 37.61
C ARG A 121 20.05 -25.95 37.21
N ALA A 122 19.46 -24.98 36.52
CA ALA A 122 20.19 -23.79 36.06
C ALA A 122 19.52 -22.46 36.42
N TYR A 123 20.33 -21.52 36.88
CA TYR A 123 19.97 -20.11 37.02
C TYR A 123 20.71 -19.33 35.93
N VAL A 124 19.96 -18.67 35.05
CA VAL A 124 20.56 -17.87 33.96
C VAL A 124 20.45 -16.38 34.29
N ASN A 125 21.59 -15.73 34.50
CA ASN A 125 21.70 -14.27 34.51
C ASN A 125 21.70 -13.75 33.07
N LEU A 126 20.63 -13.04 32.69
CA LEU A 126 20.61 -12.28 31.43
C LEU A 126 20.91 -10.81 31.71
N VAL A 127 22.14 -10.38 31.44
CA VAL A 127 22.56 -9.00 31.67
C VAL A 127 22.01 -8.11 30.56
N THR A 128 21.30 -7.05 30.93
CA THR A 128 20.67 -6.13 29.98
C THR A 128 21.72 -5.31 29.22
N MET A 129 21.46 -5.02 27.94
CA MET A 129 22.37 -4.23 27.12
C MET A 129 22.51 -2.81 27.69
N LEU A 130 23.76 -2.33 27.88
CA LEU A 130 24.00 -0.97 28.37
C LEU A 130 23.67 0.10 27.33
N SER A 131 23.43 1.33 27.81
CA SER A 131 23.41 2.52 26.93
C SER A 131 24.80 2.80 26.37
N ILE A 132 25.01 2.60 25.07
CA ILE A 132 26.34 2.78 24.44
C ILE A 132 26.54 4.16 23.80
N ALA A 133 25.51 5.01 23.79
CA ALA A 133 25.62 6.37 23.24
C ALA A 133 26.63 7.23 24.03
N SER A 134 26.83 6.93 25.31
CA SER A 134 27.77 7.62 26.20
C SER A 134 29.24 7.49 25.76
N LEU A 135 29.61 6.47 24.95
CA LEU A 135 30.97 6.36 24.38
C LEU A 135 31.39 7.61 23.60
N ARG A 136 30.42 8.37 23.06
CA ARG A 136 30.67 9.64 22.37
C ARG A 136 31.32 10.67 23.29
N GLU A 137 31.00 10.69 24.59
CA GLU A 137 31.60 11.61 25.56
C GLU A 137 33.12 11.35 25.70
N LEU A 138 33.50 10.09 25.84
CA LEU A 138 34.91 9.66 25.93
C LEU A 138 35.66 9.92 24.62
N HIS A 139 34.99 9.74 23.47
CA HIS A 139 35.55 10.06 22.16
C HIS A 139 35.69 11.57 21.93
N ALA A 140 34.76 12.42 22.39
CA ALA A 140 34.78 13.86 22.17
C ALA A 140 35.87 14.60 22.98
N LEU A 141 36.33 14.03 24.10
CA LEU A 141 37.34 14.64 24.95
C LEU A 141 38.69 14.77 24.22
N LYS A 142 39.17 16.02 24.03
CA LYS A 142 40.35 16.34 23.22
C LYS A 142 41.68 15.85 23.81
N ASN A 143 41.82 15.87 25.13
CA ASN A 143 43.08 15.58 25.85
C ASN A 143 42.99 14.27 26.65
N ASN A 144 42.69 13.15 26.01
CA ASN A 144 42.79 11.83 26.63
C ASN A 144 43.65 10.87 25.80
N SER A 145 44.09 9.78 26.43
CA SER A 145 44.92 8.73 25.81
C SER A 145 44.14 7.80 24.87
N CYS A 146 42.86 8.08 24.62
CA CYS A 146 42.00 7.16 23.86
C CYS A 146 42.30 7.20 22.36
N PRO A 147 42.48 6.04 21.71
CA PRO A 147 42.78 5.96 20.28
C PRO A 147 41.52 6.24 19.44
N LYS A 148 41.26 7.52 19.15
CA LYS A 148 40.04 7.98 18.46
C LYS A 148 39.75 7.25 17.15
N LEU A 149 40.79 7.02 16.34
CA LEU A 149 40.66 6.27 15.09
C LEU A 149 40.22 4.82 15.33
N LEU A 150 40.79 4.16 16.34
CA LEU A 150 40.42 2.80 16.70
C LEU A 150 38.97 2.73 17.21
N MET A 151 38.55 3.69 18.05
CA MET A 151 37.16 3.77 18.51
C MET A 151 36.16 3.89 17.35
N ARG A 152 36.49 4.67 16.30
CA ARG A 152 35.67 4.79 15.08
C ARG A 152 35.59 3.49 14.28
N ILE A 153 36.66 2.68 14.30
CA ILE A 153 36.70 1.39 13.61
C ILE A 153 35.90 0.34 14.39
N LEU A 154 36.02 0.34 15.72
CA LEU A 154 35.34 -0.64 16.59
C LEU A 154 33.84 -0.37 16.70
N CYS A 155 33.40 0.90 16.65
CA CYS A 155 32.00 1.25 16.82
C CYS A 155 31.55 2.43 15.94
N PRO A 156 31.59 2.27 14.62
CA PRO A 156 31.31 3.35 13.67
C PRO A 156 29.90 3.93 13.85
N CYS A 157 28.91 3.09 14.12
CA CYS A 157 27.52 3.50 14.24
C CYS A 157 27.19 4.30 15.50
N VAL A 158 28.12 4.35 16.47
CA VAL A 158 28.02 5.20 17.66
C VAL A 158 28.80 6.50 17.49
N ILE A 159 30.01 6.41 16.94
CA ILE A 159 30.96 7.54 16.93
C ILE A 159 30.78 8.45 15.71
N ASN A 160 30.49 7.90 14.53
CA ASN A 160 30.45 8.67 13.28
C ASN A 160 29.20 9.56 13.10
N PRO A 161 27.99 9.20 13.59
CA PRO A 161 26.82 10.07 13.46
C PRO A 161 27.06 11.49 14.00
N LYS A 162 26.44 12.48 13.37
CA LYS A 162 26.46 13.86 13.89
C LYS A 162 25.49 13.99 15.07
N ASP A 163 25.72 14.97 15.93
CA ASP A 163 24.76 15.26 17.00
C ASP A 163 23.40 15.63 16.39
N ASN A 164 22.32 15.16 17.02
CA ASN A 164 20.93 15.31 16.58
C ASN A 164 20.58 14.71 15.20
N SER A 165 21.46 13.90 14.60
CA SER A 165 21.19 13.26 13.32
C SER A 165 20.21 12.09 13.44
N ASN A 166 19.58 11.71 12.32
CA ASN A 166 18.64 10.58 12.29
C ASN A 166 19.34 9.25 12.60
N GLU A 167 20.61 9.11 12.21
CA GLU A 167 21.44 7.94 12.51
C GLU A 167 21.67 7.80 14.03
N LEU A 168 21.95 8.91 14.72
CA LEU A 168 22.13 8.90 16.18
C LEU A 168 20.81 8.58 16.91
N LYS A 169 19.69 9.15 16.45
CA LYS A 169 18.36 8.82 16.98
C LYS A 169 18.03 7.34 16.79
N LYS A 170 18.38 6.76 15.63
CA LYS A 170 18.18 5.34 15.33
C LYS A 170 19.02 4.43 16.23
N LEU A 171 20.28 4.79 16.52
CA LEU A 171 21.13 4.08 17.48
C LEU A 171 20.48 4.03 18.87
N ILE A 172 20.13 5.20 19.42
CA ILE A 172 19.54 5.33 20.77
C ILE A 172 18.28 4.47 20.85
N TYR A 173 17.49 4.51 19.80
CA TYR A 173 16.28 3.73 19.66
C TYR A 173 16.53 2.21 19.61
N PHE A 174 17.47 1.73 18.77
CA PHE A 174 17.83 0.30 18.69
C PHE A 174 18.33 -0.20 20.05
N ASN A 175 19.18 0.60 20.70
CA ASN A 175 19.73 0.25 22.01
C ASN A 175 18.62 0.11 23.07
N ARG A 176 17.66 1.05 23.10
CA ARG A 176 16.48 0.96 23.96
C ARG A 176 15.60 -0.24 23.61
N LYS A 177 15.42 -0.55 22.33
CA LYS A 177 14.63 -1.72 21.89
C LYS A 177 15.28 -3.05 22.25
N TYR A 178 16.61 -3.16 22.21
CA TYR A 178 17.32 -4.34 22.72
C TYR A 178 17.01 -4.58 24.20
N GLN A 179 16.99 -3.51 25.01
CA GLN A 179 16.66 -3.56 26.44
C GLN A 179 15.19 -3.94 26.66
N GLU A 180 14.27 -3.32 25.94
CA GLU A 180 12.83 -3.58 26.06
C GLU A 180 12.44 -5.00 25.60
N ARG A 181 12.91 -5.45 24.44
CA ARG A 181 12.53 -6.76 23.89
C ARG A 181 13.13 -7.92 24.66
N THR A 182 14.36 -7.79 25.18
CA THR A 182 14.94 -8.82 26.06
C THR A 182 14.20 -8.91 27.40
N ARG A 183 13.73 -7.77 27.94
CA ARG A 183 12.85 -7.76 29.11
C ARG A 183 11.53 -8.47 28.80
N GLN A 184 10.84 -8.11 27.72
CA GLN A 184 9.60 -8.75 27.29
C GLN A 184 9.77 -10.27 27.08
N LEU A 185 10.89 -10.70 26.51
CA LEU A 185 11.19 -12.12 26.30
C LEU A 185 11.22 -12.89 27.64
N VAL A 186 11.86 -12.33 28.67
CA VAL A 186 11.91 -12.96 30.00
C VAL A 186 10.59 -12.81 30.74
N ASP A 187 9.97 -11.63 30.67
CA ASP A 187 8.71 -11.33 31.35
C ASP A 187 7.49 -12.05 30.75
N SER A 188 7.65 -12.70 29.59
CA SER A 188 6.65 -13.62 29.05
C SER A 188 6.39 -14.86 29.93
N GLY A 189 7.24 -15.12 30.93
CA GLY A 189 7.16 -16.30 31.80
C GLY A 189 7.60 -17.60 31.11
N ARG A 190 8.06 -17.55 29.85
CA ARG A 190 8.41 -18.71 29.01
C ARG A 190 9.42 -19.66 29.64
N TYR A 191 10.34 -19.16 30.48
CA TYR A 191 11.43 -19.96 31.04
C TYR A 191 11.17 -20.46 32.46
N ASP A 192 10.03 -20.12 33.03
CA ASP A 192 9.69 -20.37 34.42
C ASP A 192 8.62 -21.46 34.55
N THR A 193 8.65 -22.41 33.61
CA THR A 193 7.72 -23.54 33.48
C THR A 193 8.12 -24.78 34.28
N LYS A 194 9.32 -24.78 34.89
CA LYS A 194 9.85 -25.87 35.73
C LYS A 194 10.58 -25.32 36.96
N ASP A 195 10.61 -26.08 38.05
CA ASP A 195 11.16 -25.63 39.33
C ASP A 195 12.70 -25.61 39.39
N ASP A 196 13.37 -26.23 38.42
CA ASP A 196 14.83 -26.36 38.38
C ASP A 196 15.50 -25.45 37.34
N PHE A 197 14.78 -24.50 36.75
CA PHE A 197 15.35 -23.56 35.80
C PHE A 197 14.65 -22.21 35.84
N THR A 198 15.41 -21.14 35.66
CA THR A 198 14.87 -19.78 35.51
C THR A 198 15.84 -18.90 34.74
N VAL A 199 15.31 -17.91 34.02
CA VAL A 199 16.09 -16.81 33.44
C VAL A 199 15.73 -15.53 34.19
N VAL A 200 16.72 -14.84 34.73
CA VAL A 200 16.52 -13.61 35.49
C VAL A 200 17.29 -12.47 34.84
N MET A 201 16.56 -11.41 34.48
CA MET A 201 17.14 -10.17 33.98
C MET A 201 17.97 -9.47 35.06
N GLN A 202 19.16 -9.01 34.68
CA GLN A 202 20.07 -8.22 35.54
C GLN A 202 20.28 -6.84 34.91
N PRO A 203 19.41 -5.85 35.21
CA PRO A 203 19.37 -4.57 34.52
C PRO A 203 20.42 -3.55 34.99
N PHE A 204 21.30 -3.85 35.93
CA PHE A 204 22.22 -2.88 36.56
C PHE A 204 23.06 -2.02 35.59
N LEU A 205 23.25 -2.43 34.33
CA LEU A 205 23.96 -1.64 33.29
C LEU A 205 23.04 -0.84 32.34
N THR A 206 21.72 -0.95 32.46
CA THR A 206 20.75 -0.40 31.49
C THR A 206 20.96 1.10 31.26
N TYR A 207 21.05 1.86 32.35
CA TYR A 207 21.27 3.30 32.36
C TYR A 207 22.66 3.66 32.90
N MET A 208 23.68 2.90 32.49
CA MET A 208 25.06 3.19 32.89
C MET A 208 25.52 4.54 32.32
N GLU A 209 25.85 5.48 33.20
CA GLU A 209 26.44 6.76 32.83
C GLU A 209 27.94 6.64 32.54
N MET A 210 28.50 7.61 31.81
CA MET A 210 29.95 7.68 31.62
C MET A 210 30.63 7.99 32.96
N PRO A 211 31.53 7.12 33.49
CA PRO A 211 32.22 7.41 34.74
C PRO A 211 33.08 8.66 34.60
N LYS A 212 33.09 9.51 35.63
CA LYS A 212 33.79 10.80 35.62
C LYS A 212 34.88 10.88 36.67
N THR A 213 35.92 11.66 36.39
CA THR A 213 36.92 12.08 37.37
C THR A 213 36.30 13.08 38.36
N GLN A 214 37.02 13.44 39.42
CA GLN A 214 36.55 14.44 40.39
C GLN A 214 36.27 15.81 39.74
N GLU A 215 36.91 16.10 38.62
CA GLU A 215 36.72 17.32 37.82
C GLU A 215 35.55 17.22 36.83
N GLY A 216 34.84 16.08 36.77
CA GLY A 216 33.67 15.88 35.91
C GLY A 216 33.97 15.43 34.48
N TRP A 217 35.22 15.05 34.16
CA TRP A 217 35.60 14.57 32.82
C TRP A 217 35.45 13.05 32.71
N PRO A 218 35.13 12.49 31.52
CA PRO A 218 35.15 11.04 31.30
C PRO A 218 36.47 10.39 31.76
N ASP A 219 36.39 9.43 32.70
CA ASP A 219 37.54 8.74 33.28
C ASP A 219 37.93 7.51 32.44
N ALA A 220 38.95 7.67 31.61
CA ALA A 220 39.46 6.59 30.76
C ALA A 220 40.02 5.38 31.52
N SER A 221 40.29 5.47 32.84
CA SER A 221 40.80 4.34 33.64
C SER A 221 39.81 3.19 33.82
N TYR A 222 38.52 3.44 33.56
CA TYR A 222 37.47 2.42 33.52
C TYR A 222 37.47 1.60 32.22
N PHE A 223 38.25 2.01 31.21
CA PHE A 223 38.33 1.34 29.92
C PHE A 223 39.73 0.75 29.67
N ALA A 224 39.79 -0.30 28.87
CA ALA A 224 41.03 -0.87 28.37
C ALA A 224 41.74 0.16 27.45
N PRO A 225 43.01 -0.08 27.05
CA PRO A 225 43.76 0.87 26.21
C PRO A 225 43.10 1.24 24.87
N ASP A 226 42.13 0.45 24.40
CA ASP A 226 41.33 0.76 23.21
C ASP A 226 40.19 1.78 23.47
N CYS A 227 39.93 2.11 24.73
CA CYS A 227 38.81 2.94 25.19
C CYS A 227 37.44 2.47 24.72
N PHE A 228 37.29 1.16 24.50
CA PHE A 228 36.04 0.53 24.08
C PHE A 228 35.67 -0.60 25.04
N HIS A 229 36.60 -1.52 25.34
CA HIS A 229 36.37 -2.58 26.30
C HIS A 229 36.56 -2.09 27.74
N PHE A 230 35.92 -2.74 28.70
CA PHE A 230 36.11 -2.45 30.13
C PHE A 230 37.51 -2.82 30.61
N SER A 231 38.08 -1.98 31.49
CA SER A 231 39.31 -2.30 32.20
C SER A 231 39.04 -3.31 33.33
N GLN A 232 40.10 -3.78 33.99
CA GLN A 232 39.97 -4.59 35.21
C GLN A 232 39.14 -3.87 36.29
N LYS A 233 39.26 -2.54 36.38
CA LYS A 233 38.51 -1.70 37.34
C LYS A 233 37.01 -1.76 37.06
N ALA A 234 36.59 -1.50 35.82
CA ALA A 234 35.18 -1.59 35.42
C ALA A 234 34.64 -3.03 35.50
N HIS A 235 35.44 -4.04 35.12
CA HIS A 235 35.04 -5.44 35.31
C HIS A 235 34.79 -5.80 36.78
N SER A 236 35.59 -5.24 37.70
CA SER A 236 35.41 -5.46 39.14
C SER A 236 34.11 -4.82 39.65
N GLN A 237 33.82 -3.58 39.21
CA GLN A 237 32.57 -2.90 39.57
C GLN A 237 31.34 -3.59 38.97
N ALA A 238 31.42 -4.01 37.70
CA ALA A 238 30.34 -4.76 37.07
C ALA A 238 30.07 -6.11 37.76
N ALA A 239 31.11 -6.78 38.30
CA ALA A 239 30.92 -8.00 39.08
C ALA A 239 30.23 -7.75 40.42
N ARG A 240 30.55 -6.63 41.10
CA ARG A 240 29.90 -6.20 42.34
C ARG A 240 28.43 -5.81 42.10
N GLY A 241 28.18 -5.03 41.05
CA GLY A 241 26.84 -4.65 40.62
C GLY A 241 25.98 -5.88 40.28
N LEU A 242 26.50 -6.80 39.46
CA LEU A 242 25.82 -8.05 39.12
C LEU A 242 25.48 -8.89 40.36
N TRP A 243 26.44 -9.07 41.28
CA TRP A 243 26.19 -9.81 42.52
C TRP A 243 25.07 -9.19 43.37
N ASN A 244 25.13 -7.87 43.59
CA ASN A 244 24.09 -7.17 44.35
C ASN A 244 22.72 -7.27 43.66
N ASN A 245 22.68 -7.14 42.33
CA ASN A 245 21.46 -7.22 41.54
C ASN A 245 20.82 -8.62 41.58
N MET A 246 21.62 -9.69 41.69
CA MET A 246 21.12 -11.05 41.91
C MET A 246 20.42 -11.25 43.26
N LEU A 247 20.69 -10.39 44.25
CA LEU A 247 20.08 -10.42 45.59
C LEU A 247 18.87 -9.48 45.73
N GLU A 248 18.63 -8.61 44.75
CA GLU A 248 17.51 -7.66 44.73
C GLU A 248 16.22 -8.31 44.17
N PRO A 249 15.06 -8.09 44.80
CA PRO A 249 13.78 -8.62 44.32
C PRO A 249 13.54 -8.27 42.84
N VAL A 250 13.00 -9.22 42.08
CA VAL A 250 12.54 -8.96 40.70
C VAL A 250 11.43 -7.89 40.75
N GLY A 251 11.55 -6.87 39.89
CA GLY A 251 10.71 -5.66 39.92
C GLY A 251 11.31 -4.47 40.69
N GLU A 252 12.27 -4.72 41.58
CA GLU A 252 12.97 -3.69 42.38
C GLU A 252 14.50 -3.71 42.15
N LYS A 253 14.94 -4.36 41.07
CA LYS A 253 16.35 -4.46 40.71
C LYS A 253 16.88 -3.09 40.28
N THR A 254 18.05 -2.72 40.78
CA THR A 254 18.80 -1.52 40.34
C THR A 254 19.09 -1.61 38.83
N ASP A 255 18.80 -0.54 38.08
CA ASP A 255 19.01 -0.46 36.62
C ASP A 255 19.97 0.66 36.17
N ASN A 256 20.39 1.49 37.12
CA ASN A 256 21.25 2.67 36.96
C ASN A 256 22.47 2.61 37.89
N GLN A 257 23.22 1.50 37.88
CA GLN A 257 24.36 1.34 38.76
C GLN A 257 25.49 2.33 38.38
N HIS A 258 25.77 3.27 39.26
CA HIS A 258 26.96 4.13 39.20
C HIS A 258 28.20 3.27 39.49
N ILE A 259 29.11 3.17 38.52
CA ILE A 259 30.31 2.31 38.62
C ILE A 259 31.53 3.09 39.14
N GLU A 260 31.43 4.41 39.16
CA GLU A 260 32.38 5.35 39.74
C GLU A 260 32.36 5.33 41.27
N ASP A 261 31.22 4.98 41.86
CA ASP A 261 31.01 4.86 43.29
C ASP A 261 31.58 3.55 43.86
N GLU A 262 31.84 3.54 45.16
CA GLU A 262 32.18 2.30 45.86
C GLU A 262 30.96 1.39 45.97
N ILE A 263 30.91 0.32 45.16
CA ILE A 263 29.87 -0.71 45.27
C ILE A 263 30.25 -1.69 46.38
N VAL A 264 29.58 -1.60 47.53
CA VAL A 264 29.74 -2.53 48.65
C VAL A 264 28.98 -3.84 48.36
N LEU A 265 29.66 -4.98 48.49
CA LEU A 265 29.05 -6.29 48.28
C LEU A 265 28.03 -6.59 49.39
N LYS A 266 26.78 -6.83 48.99
CA LYS A 266 25.71 -7.26 49.91
C LYS A 266 25.88 -8.74 50.26
N CYS A 267 25.65 -9.10 51.52
CA CYS A 267 25.53 -10.50 51.92
C CYS A 267 24.05 -10.90 51.98
N PRO A 268 23.68 -12.13 51.55
CA PRO A 268 22.33 -12.65 51.77
C PRO A 268 21.98 -12.66 53.26
N SER A 269 20.74 -12.31 53.62
CA SER A 269 20.29 -12.31 55.01
C SER A 269 19.87 -13.72 55.45
N VAL A 270 19.80 -13.96 56.76
CA VAL A 270 19.28 -15.24 57.30
C VAL A 270 17.81 -15.44 56.94
N ALA A 271 17.04 -14.36 56.81
CA ALA A 271 15.62 -14.41 56.43
C ALA A 271 15.44 -14.69 54.93
N GLU A 272 16.38 -14.26 54.09
CA GLU A 272 16.31 -14.36 52.63
C GLU A 272 17.64 -14.86 52.04
N PRO A 273 18.05 -16.12 52.33
CA PRO A 273 19.34 -16.66 51.91
C PRO A 273 19.33 -17.17 50.45
N PHE A 274 18.56 -16.53 49.57
CA PHE A 274 18.30 -17.03 48.20
C PHE A 274 18.74 -16.01 47.14
N LEU A 275 19.18 -16.51 45.98
CA LEU A 275 19.21 -15.70 44.77
C LEU A 275 17.77 -15.38 44.35
N ARG A 276 17.51 -14.16 43.91
CA ARG A 276 16.16 -13.70 43.59
C ARG A 276 15.68 -14.24 42.25
N THR A 277 14.48 -14.76 42.26
CA THR A 277 13.69 -15.24 41.11
C THR A 277 12.31 -14.58 41.17
N TYR A 278 11.49 -14.73 40.13
CA TYR A 278 10.13 -14.18 40.17
C TYR A 278 9.32 -14.74 41.35
N LYS A 279 9.42 -16.06 41.62
CA LYS A 279 8.69 -16.74 42.72
C LYS A 279 9.02 -16.17 44.09
N ASN A 280 10.31 -16.05 44.43
CA ASN A 280 10.74 -15.58 45.76
C ASN A 280 10.86 -14.05 45.88
N SER A 281 10.43 -13.33 44.85
CA SER A 281 10.27 -11.86 44.87
C SER A 281 8.80 -11.45 44.97
N ASN A 282 7.86 -12.41 45.01
CA ASN A 282 6.42 -12.16 44.87
C ASN A 282 6.09 -11.32 43.61
N TYR A 283 6.91 -11.49 42.57
CA TYR A 283 6.75 -10.76 41.32
C TYR A 283 5.76 -11.51 40.43
N THR A 284 4.65 -10.85 40.12
CA THR A 284 3.77 -11.30 39.04
C THR A 284 4.29 -10.63 37.78
N TYR A 285 4.65 -11.43 36.77
CA TYR A 285 4.95 -10.87 35.45
C TYR A 285 3.83 -9.91 35.08
N PRO A 286 4.12 -8.75 34.48
CA PRO A 286 3.09 -7.91 33.94
C PRO A 286 2.28 -8.83 33.04
N ASN A 287 1.05 -9.16 33.47
CA ASN A 287 0.08 -9.75 32.57
C ASN A 287 0.18 -8.86 31.34
N GLN A 288 0.35 -9.46 30.16
CA GLN A 288 0.07 -8.78 28.90
C GLN A 288 -1.03 -7.78 29.20
N THR A 289 -0.73 -6.49 29.05
CA THR A 289 -1.68 -5.38 29.17
C THR A 289 -3.03 -5.98 28.81
N PRO A 290 -3.98 -6.08 29.78
CA PRO A 290 -5.10 -7.02 29.68
C PRO A 290 -5.58 -6.90 28.27
N VAL A 291 -5.51 -7.98 27.48
CA VAL A 291 -5.98 -7.97 26.09
C VAL A 291 -7.30 -7.26 26.19
N SER A 292 -7.34 -5.99 25.77
CA SER A 292 -8.55 -5.20 25.88
C SER A 292 -9.53 -6.07 25.14
N ASN A 293 -10.60 -6.51 25.81
CA ASN A 293 -11.44 -7.53 25.22
C ASN A 293 -12.04 -6.92 23.94
N TYR A 294 -11.48 -7.29 22.79
CA TYR A 294 -11.92 -6.87 21.46
C TYR A 294 -12.83 -7.94 20.85
N GLY A 295 -13.36 -8.81 21.70
CA GLY A 295 -14.35 -9.79 21.36
C GLY A 295 -15.69 -9.16 21.00
N SER A 296 -16.58 -10.01 20.55
CA SER A 296 -17.94 -9.66 20.17
C SER A 296 -18.88 -10.72 20.72
N GLN A 297 -20.18 -10.40 20.70
CA GLN A 297 -21.22 -11.38 20.95
C GLN A 297 -22.04 -11.56 19.68
N LEU A 298 -22.41 -12.81 19.40
CA LEU A 298 -23.27 -13.16 18.28
C LEU A 298 -24.60 -13.67 18.82
N LEU A 299 -25.67 -12.93 18.59
CA LEU A 299 -26.99 -13.19 19.21
C LEU A 299 -27.95 -14.00 18.32
N CYS A 300 -27.42 -14.78 17.37
CA CYS A 300 -28.25 -15.49 16.41
C CYS A 300 -28.94 -16.71 17.02
N GLU A 301 -30.26 -16.82 16.80
CA GLU A 301 -31.09 -17.94 17.24
C GLU A 301 -30.90 -19.20 16.37
N ASP A 302 -30.95 -19.06 15.04
CA ASP A 302 -30.68 -20.16 14.10
C ASP A 302 -29.19 -20.19 13.73
N ARG A 303 -28.52 -21.27 14.14
CA ARG A 303 -27.13 -21.57 13.79
C ARG A 303 -26.99 -22.93 13.09
N SER A 304 -28.11 -23.49 12.64
CA SER A 304 -28.15 -24.83 12.07
C SER A 304 -27.57 -24.88 10.65
N PRO A 305 -26.86 -25.97 10.28
CA PRO A 305 -26.46 -26.20 8.89
C PRO A 305 -27.69 -26.40 7.99
N SER A 306 -27.47 -26.32 6.68
CA SER A 306 -28.52 -26.59 5.71
C SER A 306 -29.00 -28.04 5.79
N SER A 307 -30.33 -28.23 5.73
CA SER A 307 -30.97 -29.54 5.68
C SER A 307 -31.97 -29.56 4.52
N PRO A 308 -31.66 -30.27 3.40
CA PRO A 308 -30.47 -31.08 3.14
C PRO A 308 -29.17 -30.24 2.98
N PRO A 309 -27.97 -30.86 3.02
CA PRO A 309 -26.70 -30.15 2.82
C PRO A 309 -26.68 -29.34 1.53
N ALA A 310 -26.12 -28.13 1.58
CA ALA A 310 -26.08 -27.23 0.44
C ALA A 310 -25.38 -27.87 -0.77
N THR A 311 -26.07 -27.92 -1.90
CA THR A 311 -25.54 -28.38 -3.20
C THR A 311 -25.10 -27.23 -4.10
N SER A 312 -25.47 -26.00 -3.75
CA SER A 312 -25.15 -24.77 -4.47
C SER A 312 -24.56 -23.71 -3.53
N VAL A 313 -23.60 -22.94 -4.04
CA VAL A 313 -22.98 -21.80 -3.35
C VAL A 313 -24.03 -20.73 -3.02
N HIS A 314 -25.10 -20.65 -3.80
CA HIS A 314 -26.21 -19.71 -3.60
C HIS A 314 -27.15 -20.10 -2.45
N SER A 315 -27.04 -21.32 -1.96
CA SER A 315 -27.80 -21.86 -0.83
C SER A 315 -26.94 -22.09 0.42
N LEU A 316 -25.75 -21.49 0.46
CA LEU A 316 -24.77 -21.74 1.52
C LEU A 316 -25.12 -20.96 2.79
N LYS A 317 -25.43 -21.65 3.89
CA LYS A 317 -25.53 -21.03 5.23
C LYS A 317 -24.14 -20.92 5.87
N PRO A 318 -23.93 -20.04 6.86
CA PRO A 318 -22.65 -19.97 7.58
C PRO A 318 -22.18 -21.31 8.15
N ALA A 319 -23.11 -22.11 8.70
CA ALA A 319 -22.82 -23.42 9.28
C ALA A 319 -22.40 -24.49 8.25
N ASP A 320 -22.62 -24.26 6.95
CA ASP A 320 -22.20 -25.19 5.89
C ASP A 320 -20.72 -25.03 5.52
N VAL A 321 -20.11 -23.88 5.82
CA VAL A 321 -18.70 -23.60 5.55
C VAL A 321 -17.83 -24.47 6.47
N LYS A 322 -16.89 -25.19 5.87
CA LYS A 322 -15.94 -26.06 6.61
C LYS A 322 -14.51 -25.57 6.54
N ILE A 323 -14.13 -24.92 5.43
CA ILE A 323 -12.77 -24.43 5.22
C ILE A 323 -12.80 -22.91 5.03
N VAL A 324 -11.95 -22.20 5.75
CA VAL A 324 -11.61 -20.79 5.48
C VAL A 324 -10.18 -20.68 4.99
N ALA A 325 -9.93 -19.78 4.04
CA ALA A 325 -8.59 -19.52 3.53
C ALA A 325 -8.44 -18.04 3.17
N ALA A 326 -7.20 -17.54 3.08
CA ALA A 326 -6.96 -16.16 2.69
C ALA A 326 -5.71 -15.96 1.82
N LEU A 327 -5.81 -15.02 0.89
CA LEU A 327 -4.73 -14.49 0.05
C LEU A 327 -4.65 -12.97 0.26
N GLY A 328 -3.43 -12.41 0.28
CA GLY A 328 -3.26 -10.97 0.42
C GLY A 328 -1.86 -10.50 0.81
N ASP A 329 -1.81 -9.33 1.44
CA ASP A 329 -0.59 -8.66 1.89
C ASP A 329 -0.42 -8.66 3.42
N SER A 330 0.30 -7.67 3.96
CA SER A 330 0.56 -7.49 5.39
C SER A 330 -0.71 -7.34 6.22
N LEU A 331 -1.77 -6.73 5.69
CA LEU A 331 -3.04 -6.59 6.41
C LEU A 331 -3.70 -7.96 6.63
N THR A 332 -3.66 -8.82 5.61
CA THR A 332 -4.23 -10.18 5.71
C THR A 332 -3.31 -11.13 6.49
N ALA A 333 -1.99 -10.92 6.43
CA ALA A 333 -1.02 -11.67 7.23
C ALA A 333 -1.07 -11.29 8.73
N GLY A 334 -1.62 -10.12 9.05
CA GLY A 334 -1.72 -9.61 10.42
C GLY A 334 -0.42 -8.98 10.93
N SER A 335 0.24 -8.21 10.08
CA SER A 335 1.40 -7.41 10.48
C SER A 335 1.03 -6.40 11.57
N GLY A 336 1.71 -6.48 12.71
CA GLY A 336 1.65 -5.45 13.75
C GLY A 336 0.40 -5.40 14.63
N ILE A 337 -0.50 -6.39 14.53
CA ILE A 337 -1.82 -6.34 15.20
C ILE A 337 -1.71 -6.13 16.71
N ALA A 338 -0.86 -6.89 17.39
CA ALA A 338 -0.67 -6.82 18.83
C ALA A 338 0.67 -6.15 19.19
N SER A 339 1.15 -5.27 18.32
CA SER A 339 2.42 -4.58 18.50
C SER A 339 2.26 -3.31 19.32
N ASP A 340 3.05 -3.19 20.38
CA ASP A 340 3.18 -1.93 21.14
C ASP A 340 4.35 -1.08 20.63
N THR A 341 5.14 -1.59 19.67
CA THR A 341 6.31 -0.89 19.15
C THR A 341 6.44 -0.99 17.63
N LEU A 342 7.02 0.04 17.02
CA LEU A 342 7.16 0.15 15.55
C LEU A 342 7.99 -0.96 14.90
N GLN A 343 8.95 -1.57 15.62
CA GLN A 343 9.74 -2.66 15.04
C GLN A 343 8.97 -3.96 15.05
N ASP A 344 8.06 -4.13 16.00
CA ASP A 344 7.22 -5.31 16.10
C ASP A 344 6.13 -5.34 15.03
N VAL A 345 5.91 -4.24 14.31
CA VAL A 345 4.95 -4.14 13.20
C VAL A 345 5.23 -5.16 12.09
N ILE A 346 6.49 -5.59 11.91
CA ILE A 346 6.84 -6.62 10.92
C ILE A 346 6.44 -8.04 11.37
N THR A 347 6.13 -8.23 12.66
CA THR A 347 5.64 -9.49 13.21
C THR A 347 4.24 -9.76 12.67
N GLN A 348 4.05 -10.93 12.10
CA GLN A 348 2.79 -11.37 11.52
C GLN A 348 2.00 -12.17 12.57
N TYR A 349 1.07 -11.49 13.24
CA TYR A 349 0.12 -12.06 14.20
C TYR A 349 -1.01 -12.80 13.48
N ARG A 350 -0.66 -13.88 12.78
CA ARG A 350 -1.58 -14.60 11.91
C ARG A 350 -2.85 -15.07 12.62
N GLY A 351 -2.75 -15.44 13.88
CA GLY A 351 -3.90 -15.87 14.69
C GLY A 351 -4.90 -14.76 15.04
N LEU A 352 -4.49 -13.50 14.90
CA LEU A 352 -5.32 -12.33 15.20
C LEU A 352 -5.85 -11.63 13.93
N SER A 353 -5.47 -12.12 12.74
CA SER A 353 -5.87 -11.53 11.46
C SER A 353 -7.39 -11.48 11.29
N TRP A 354 -7.91 -10.34 10.84
CA TRP A 354 -9.34 -10.03 10.77
C TRP A 354 -10.12 -11.02 9.89
N SER A 355 -9.49 -11.49 8.81
CA SER A 355 -10.12 -12.32 7.78
C SER A 355 -9.88 -13.82 7.95
N ILE A 356 -8.88 -14.24 8.73
CA ILE A 356 -8.42 -15.65 8.75
C ILE A 356 -7.75 -16.10 10.06
N GLY A 357 -7.61 -15.25 11.07
CA GLY A 357 -7.07 -15.64 12.38
C GLY A 357 -8.08 -16.42 13.24
N GLY A 358 -7.62 -17.37 14.05
CA GLY A 358 -8.48 -18.17 14.93
C GLY A 358 -7.94 -18.34 16.36
N ASP A 359 -7.10 -17.42 16.82
CA ASP A 359 -6.71 -17.38 18.24
C ASP A 359 -7.92 -17.01 19.12
N GLU A 360 -7.94 -17.57 20.34
CA GLU A 360 -8.98 -17.34 21.35
C GLU A 360 -10.42 -17.69 20.89
N SER A 361 -11.44 -17.19 21.61
CA SER A 361 -12.86 -17.27 21.27
C SER A 361 -13.37 -15.95 20.68
N LEU A 362 -14.58 -15.97 20.08
CA LEU A 362 -15.26 -14.75 19.65
C LEU A 362 -15.44 -13.75 20.80
N GLU A 363 -15.67 -14.23 22.01
CA GLU A 363 -15.83 -13.39 23.21
C GLU A 363 -14.58 -12.61 23.61
N ASN A 364 -13.40 -12.96 23.10
CA ASN A 364 -12.11 -12.34 23.42
C ASN A 364 -11.47 -11.65 22.20
N VAL A 365 -11.55 -12.28 21.02
CA VAL A 365 -10.90 -11.85 19.78
C VAL A 365 -11.87 -12.00 18.62
N THR A 366 -12.28 -10.88 18.03
CA THR A 366 -13.18 -10.89 16.87
C THR A 366 -12.39 -11.05 15.57
N THR A 367 -12.54 -12.22 14.94
CA THR A 367 -12.05 -12.51 13.58
C THR A 367 -13.13 -13.24 12.80
N LEU A 368 -13.05 -13.22 11.47
CA LEU A 368 -14.03 -13.93 10.64
C LEU A 368 -14.14 -15.43 11.02
N PRO A 369 -13.05 -16.20 11.19
CA PRO A 369 -13.14 -17.60 11.63
C PRO A 369 -13.77 -17.78 13.01
N ASN A 370 -13.49 -16.90 13.98
CA ASN A 370 -14.11 -16.98 15.30
C ASN A 370 -15.63 -16.74 15.24
N ILE A 371 -16.11 -15.89 14.32
CA ILE A 371 -17.55 -15.76 14.06
C ILE A 371 -18.12 -17.03 13.44
N PHE A 372 -17.46 -17.61 12.43
CA PHE A 372 -17.93 -18.86 11.82
C PHE A 372 -17.93 -20.05 12.80
N ARG A 373 -17.02 -20.10 13.77
CA ARG A 373 -16.97 -21.14 14.81
C ARG A 373 -18.23 -21.19 15.67
N GLU A 374 -18.96 -20.08 15.80
CA GLU A 374 -20.27 -20.05 16.47
C GLU A 374 -21.36 -20.83 15.72
N PHE A 375 -21.20 -21.02 14.41
CA PHE A 375 -22.09 -21.78 13.54
C PHE A 375 -21.58 -23.20 13.27
N ASN A 376 -20.26 -23.36 13.12
CA ASN A 376 -19.61 -24.63 12.86
C ASN A 376 -18.29 -24.75 13.64
N VAL A 377 -18.33 -25.46 14.76
CA VAL A 377 -17.17 -25.68 15.64
C VAL A 377 -16.05 -26.51 14.98
N THR A 378 -16.34 -27.20 13.87
CA THR A 378 -15.35 -28.03 13.15
C THR A 378 -14.73 -27.30 11.96
N ILE A 379 -14.99 -26.00 11.79
CA ILE A 379 -14.35 -25.21 10.73
C ILE A 379 -12.83 -25.25 10.90
N MET A 380 -12.11 -25.26 9.78
CA MET A 380 -10.65 -25.28 9.77
C MET A 380 -10.09 -24.37 8.66
N GLY A 381 -8.78 -24.24 8.60
CA GLY A 381 -8.09 -23.42 7.58
C GLY A 381 -7.55 -22.10 8.12
N TYR A 382 -8.09 -21.64 9.25
CA TYR A 382 -7.64 -20.44 9.94
C TYR A 382 -6.21 -20.60 10.49
N SER A 383 -5.52 -19.47 10.60
CA SER A 383 -4.19 -19.37 11.19
C SER A 383 -4.23 -19.14 12.70
N THR A 384 -3.16 -19.48 13.40
CA THR A 384 -3.00 -19.29 14.85
C THR A 384 -1.62 -18.71 15.18
N GLY A 385 -1.48 -17.97 16.29
CA GLY A 385 -0.19 -17.44 16.76
C GLY A 385 0.53 -16.53 15.74
N THR A 386 1.85 -16.46 15.85
CA THR A 386 2.72 -15.63 15.00
C THR A 386 3.56 -16.47 14.03
N GLY A 387 3.82 -15.98 12.81
CA GLY A 387 4.71 -16.69 11.87
C GLY A 387 4.62 -16.19 10.42
N SER A 388 5.47 -16.71 9.54
CA SER A 388 5.45 -16.54 8.09
C SER A 388 4.43 -17.46 7.40
N GLU A 389 4.19 -17.26 6.10
CA GLU A 389 3.25 -18.07 5.31
C GLU A 389 3.69 -19.53 5.14
N ASN A 390 4.95 -19.80 5.44
CA ASN A 390 5.55 -21.13 5.38
C ASN A 390 5.45 -21.88 6.72
N ASP A 391 5.12 -21.19 7.82
CA ASP A 391 5.00 -21.82 9.12
C ASP A 391 3.69 -22.61 9.24
N SER A 392 3.74 -23.75 9.94
CA SER A 392 2.60 -24.67 10.04
C SER A 392 1.34 -24.02 10.63
N ASN A 393 1.50 -23.01 11.49
CA ASN A 393 0.43 -22.26 12.13
C ASN A 393 -0.21 -21.18 11.23
N ALA A 394 0.41 -20.85 10.08
CA ALA A 394 -0.24 -20.03 9.04
C ALA A 394 -1.33 -20.79 8.30
N PHE A 395 -1.22 -22.12 8.23
CA PHE A 395 -2.12 -23.03 7.54
C PHE A 395 -2.58 -22.53 6.16
N LEU A 396 -3.85 -22.09 5.98
CA LEU A 396 -4.36 -21.60 4.69
C LEU A 396 -4.35 -20.05 4.57
N ASN A 397 -3.73 -19.34 5.51
CA ASN A 397 -3.39 -17.93 5.35
C ASN A 397 -2.08 -17.80 4.56
N GLN A 398 -2.23 -17.56 3.25
CA GLN A 398 -1.11 -17.46 2.30
C GLN A 398 -0.74 -16.01 1.98
N ALA A 399 -1.21 -15.06 2.79
CA ALA A 399 -0.85 -13.66 2.66
C ALA A 399 0.60 -13.40 3.07
N VAL A 400 1.24 -12.47 2.36
CA VAL A 400 2.67 -12.16 2.48
C VAL A 400 2.85 -10.64 2.64
N PRO A 401 3.50 -10.16 3.72
CA PRO A 401 3.78 -8.73 3.88
C PRO A 401 4.50 -8.12 2.67
N GLY A 402 4.08 -6.91 2.27
CA GLY A 402 4.62 -6.21 1.09
C GLY A 402 4.17 -6.77 -0.26
N ALA A 403 3.32 -7.80 -0.29
CA ALA A 403 2.81 -8.34 -1.54
C ALA A 403 2.00 -7.30 -2.33
N GLN A 404 2.20 -7.34 -3.64
CA GLN A 404 1.46 -6.58 -4.66
C GLN A 404 0.58 -7.52 -5.46
N ALA A 405 -0.32 -7.00 -6.31
CA ALA A 405 -1.23 -7.82 -7.08
C ALA A 405 -0.53 -8.90 -7.93
N GLU A 406 0.68 -8.64 -8.44
CA GLU A 406 1.46 -9.62 -9.22
C GLU A 406 1.87 -10.89 -8.46
N HIS A 407 1.87 -10.84 -7.12
CA HIS A 407 2.22 -11.98 -6.26
C HIS A 407 1.03 -12.91 -5.99
N LEU A 408 -0.22 -12.42 -6.12
CA LEU A 408 -1.42 -13.20 -5.82
C LEU A 408 -1.54 -14.52 -6.59
N PRO A 409 -1.21 -14.61 -7.91
CA PRO A 409 -1.28 -15.88 -8.63
C PRO A 409 -0.40 -16.98 -8.02
N ALA A 410 0.75 -16.61 -7.42
CA ALA A 410 1.61 -17.57 -6.74
C ALA A 410 0.99 -18.05 -5.42
N GLN A 411 0.45 -17.11 -4.62
CA GLN A 411 -0.26 -17.44 -3.38
C GLN A 411 -1.46 -18.37 -3.66
N ALA A 412 -2.24 -18.11 -4.71
CA ALA A 412 -3.38 -18.94 -5.10
C ALA A 412 -2.97 -20.37 -5.46
N ARG A 413 -1.91 -20.56 -6.25
CA ARG A 413 -1.40 -21.90 -6.57
C ARG A 413 -0.94 -22.65 -5.32
N ASN A 414 -0.27 -21.97 -4.39
CA ASN A 414 0.17 -22.60 -3.15
C ASN A 414 -1.02 -22.97 -2.26
N LEU A 415 -2.02 -22.09 -2.15
CA LEU A 415 -3.25 -22.37 -1.42
C LEU A 415 -3.97 -23.61 -1.96
N VAL A 416 -4.16 -23.71 -3.29
CA VAL A 416 -4.78 -24.88 -3.93
C VAL A 416 -3.97 -26.15 -3.67
N ARG A 417 -2.64 -26.07 -3.74
CA ARG A 417 -1.75 -27.20 -3.41
C ARG A 417 -1.97 -27.67 -1.97
N LEU A 418 -1.95 -26.75 -1.00
CA LEU A 418 -2.14 -27.06 0.42
C LEU A 418 -3.49 -27.75 0.68
N MET A 419 -4.58 -27.20 0.14
CA MET A 419 -5.92 -27.77 0.30
C MET A 419 -6.06 -29.17 -0.31
N LYS A 420 -5.32 -29.50 -1.36
CA LYS A 420 -5.32 -30.83 -1.98
C LYS A 420 -4.49 -31.86 -1.24
N THR A 421 -3.40 -31.42 -0.59
CA THR A 421 -2.46 -32.33 0.06
C THR A 421 -2.81 -32.62 1.50
N ASP A 422 -3.61 -31.77 2.15
CA ASP A 422 -4.00 -31.96 3.54
C ASP A 422 -5.12 -33.01 3.65
N GLN A 423 -4.83 -34.12 4.32
CA GLN A 423 -5.77 -35.25 4.47
C GLN A 423 -7.02 -34.93 5.29
N ARG A 424 -7.02 -33.81 6.02
CA ARG A 424 -8.18 -33.36 6.82
C ARG A 424 -9.23 -32.64 5.95
N ILE A 425 -8.87 -32.23 4.75
CA ILE A 425 -9.72 -31.47 3.84
C ILE A 425 -10.24 -32.41 2.74
N ASP A 426 -11.56 -32.59 2.65
CA ASP A 426 -12.15 -33.15 1.45
C ASP A 426 -12.20 -32.05 0.38
N PHE A 427 -11.13 -31.99 -0.42
CA PHE A 427 -10.97 -30.99 -1.47
C PHE A 427 -12.16 -30.95 -2.43
N SER A 428 -12.85 -32.08 -2.65
CA SER A 428 -14.01 -32.16 -3.53
C SER A 428 -15.35 -31.86 -2.87
N ALA A 429 -15.53 -32.22 -1.60
CA ALA A 429 -16.85 -32.21 -0.95
C ALA A 429 -17.07 -31.05 0.03
N ASP A 430 -16.03 -30.51 0.65
CA ASP A 430 -16.16 -29.48 1.68
C ASP A 430 -16.45 -28.09 1.07
N TRP A 431 -17.27 -27.26 1.71
CA TRP A 431 -17.45 -25.87 1.28
C TRP A 431 -16.30 -24.99 1.78
N LYS A 432 -15.71 -24.20 0.87
CA LYS A 432 -14.60 -23.29 1.14
C LYS A 432 -15.02 -21.84 1.03
N LEU A 433 -14.66 -21.01 2.00
CA LEU A 433 -14.71 -19.56 1.91
C LEU A 433 -13.29 -19.03 1.76
N ILE A 434 -12.99 -18.35 0.66
CA ILE A 434 -11.65 -17.81 0.37
C ILE A 434 -11.71 -16.29 0.37
N THR A 435 -11.06 -15.64 1.33
CA THR A 435 -10.94 -14.17 1.36
C THR A 435 -9.73 -13.72 0.54
N VAL A 436 -9.91 -12.74 -0.33
CA VAL A 436 -8.81 -12.16 -1.13
C VAL A 436 -8.79 -10.66 -0.91
N HIS A 437 -7.67 -10.09 -0.47
CA HIS A 437 -7.50 -8.65 -0.32
C HIS A 437 -6.07 -8.21 -0.68
N ILE A 438 -5.92 -7.29 -1.64
CA ILE A 438 -4.63 -6.78 -2.11
C ILE A 438 -4.81 -5.38 -2.71
N GLY A 439 -3.73 -4.60 -2.78
CA GLY A 439 -3.64 -3.44 -3.67
C GLY A 439 -3.16 -2.15 -3.01
N ALA A 440 -3.08 -2.11 -1.68
CA ALA A 440 -2.52 -0.96 -0.96
C ALA A 440 -1.06 -0.70 -1.38
N ASN A 441 -0.24 -1.76 -1.46
CA ASN A 441 1.16 -1.66 -1.91
C ASN A 441 1.28 -1.16 -3.35
N ASP A 442 0.38 -1.60 -4.25
CA ASP A 442 0.32 -1.14 -5.64
C ASP A 442 0.00 0.37 -5.71
N LEU A 443 -1.00 0.85 -4.97
CA LEU A 443 -1.36 2.26 -4.89
C LEU A 443 -0.24 3.12 -4.27
N CYS A 444 0.39 2.61 -3.21
CA CYS A 444 1.49 3.28 -2.51
C CYS A 444 2.74 3.46 -3.37
N ASN A 445 2.90 2.68 -4.43
CA ASN A 445 3.99 2.77 -5.40
C ASN A 445 3.58 3.31 -6.77
N TYR A 446 2.29 3.66 -6.97
CA TYR A 446 1.77 4.05 -8.27
C TYR A 446 2.55 5.21 -8.91
N CYS A 447 2.81 6.28 -8.16
CA CYS A 447 3.56 7.44 -8.65
C CYS A 447 5.02 7.14 -9.04
N LYS A 448 5.60 6.04 -8.53
CA LYS A 448 6.97 5.62 -8.87
C LYS A 448 7.02 4.89 -10.22
N ASP A 449 6.00 4.09 -10.53
CA ASP A 449 5.87 3.39 -11.81
C ASP A 449 4.39 3.25 -12.24
N PRO A 450 3.80 4.32 -12.82
CA PRO A 450 2.38 4.32 -13.18
C PRO A 450 2.02 3.30 -14.27
N VAL A 451 3.02 2.80 -14.99
CA VAL A 451 2.84 1.79 -16.03
C VAL A 451 2.68 0.42 -15.39
N HIS A 452 3.61 0.05 -14.52
CA HIS A 452 3.60 -1.24 -13.82
C HIS A 452 2.38 -1.38 -12.91
N TYR A 453 2.03 -0.32 -12.17
CA TYR A 453 0.87 -0.27 -11.29
C TYR A 453 -0.39 0.29 -12.00
N SER A 454 -0.48 0.21 -13.33
CA SER A 454 -1.71 0.64 -14.01
C SER A 454 -2.89 -0.29 -13.69
N ALA A 455 -4.10 0.26 -13.75
CA ALA A 455 -5.32 -0.52 -13.53
C ALA A 455 -5.41 -1.76 -14.45
N GLY A 456 -4.91 -1.67 -15.68
CA GLY A 456 -4.86 -2.81 -16.59
C GLY A 456 -4.01 -3.98 -16.06
N TYR A 457 -2.81 -3.70 -15.52
CA TYR A 457 -1.97 -4.75 -14.93
C TYR A 457 -2.57 -5.28 -13.63
N TYR A 458 -3.02 -4.40 -12.73
CA TYR A 458 -3.67 -4.80 -11.48
C TYR A 458 -4.85 -5.76 -11.73
N ILE A 459 -5.80 -5.38 -12.58
CA ILE A 459 -6.98 -6.20 -12.92
C ILE A 459 -6.59 -7.50 -13.60
N LYS A 460 -5.58 -7.49 -14.47
CA LYS A 460 -5.06 -8.71 -15.08
C LYS A 460 -4.56 -9.70 -14.02
N ARG A 461 -3.85 -9.24 -12.98
CA ARG A 461 -3.35 -10.12 -11.90
C ARG A 461 -4.46 -10.66 -11.02
N ILE A 462 -5.48 -9.85 -10.72
CA ILE A 462 -6.70 -10.32 -10.05
C ILE A 462 -7.41 -11.38 -10.90
N GLN A 463 -7.58 -11.13 -12.20
CA GLN A 463 -8.18 -12.08 -13.14
C GLN A 463 -7.38 -13.39 -13.22
N GLU A 464 -6.04 -13.34 -13.32
CA GLU A 464 -5.18 -14.53 -13.31
C GLU A 464 -5.36 -15.35 -12.03
N THR A 465 -5.48 -14.68 -10.88
CA THR A 465 -5.69 -15.29 -9.56
C THR A 465 -7.05 -16.00 -9.49
N LEU A 466 -8.13 -15.31 -9.88
CA LEU A 466 -9.47 -15.89 -9.88
C LEU A 466 -9.61 -17.00 -10.93
N ASP A 467 -8.96 -16.87 -12.09
CA ASP A 467 -8.88 -17.94 -13.09
C ASP A 467 -8.19 -19.20 -12.53
N ILE A 468 -7.16 -19.07 -11.69
CA ILE A 468 -6.51 -20.22 -11.02
C ILE A 468 -7.49 -20.93 -10.07
N LEU A 469 -8.33 -20.17 -9.35
CA LEU A 469 -9.33 -20.74 -8.44
C LEU A 469 -10.53 -21.35 -9.18
N HIS A 470 -10.93 -20.76 -10.31
CA HIS A 470 -12.15 -21.09 -11.06
C HIS A 470 -11.95 -22.12 -12.19
N LYS A 471 -10.89 -22.00 -13.01
CA LYS A 471 -10.80 -22.73 -14.29
C LYS A 471 -10.52 -24.22 -14.13
N GLU A 472 -11.31 -24.98 -14.87
CA GLU A 472 -11.03 -26.35 -15.28
C GLU A 472 -10.27 -26.31 -16.61
N ALA A 473 -8.94 -26.35 -16.60
CA ALA A 473 -8.19 -26.55 -17.83
C ALA A 473 -8.15 -28.06 -18.11
N ILE A 474 -8.53 -28.47 -19.31
CA ILE A 474 -8.63 -29.88 -19.78
C ILE A 474 -7.34 -30.71 -19.53
N TRP A 475 -6.21 -30.06 -19.24
CA TRP A 475 -4.93 -30.70 -18.92
C TRP A 475 -4.32 -30.30 -17.56
N LEU A 476 -4.95 -29.39 -16.80
CA LEU A 476 -4.48 -28.93 -15.49
C LEU A 476 -5.68 -28.79 -14.53
N THR A 477 -5.83 -29.75 -13.63
CA THR A 477 -6.86 -29.76 -12.58
C THR A 477 -6.57 -28.69 -11.53
N PHE A 478 -6.91 -27.42 -11.75
CA PHE A 478 -6.75 -26.35 -10.73
C PHE A 478 -8.06 -25.81 -10.13
N GLN A 479 -9.22 -26.19 -10.65
CA GLN A 479 -10.50 -25.78 -10.09
C GLN A 479 -10.61 -26.12 -8.60
N VAL A 480 -11.02 -25.15 -7.79
CA VAL A 480 -11.43 -25.34 -6.40
C VAL A 480 -12.94 -25.56 -6.37
N PRO A 481 -13.43 -26.80 -6.25
CA PRO A 481 -14.87 -27.04 -6.23
C PRO A 481 -15.46 -26.59 -4.88
N LYS A 482 -16.75 -26.22 -4.91
CA LYS A 482 -17.51 -25.82 -3.72
C LYS A 482 -16.85 -24.64 -2.99
N ALA A 483 -16.65 -23.53 -3.69
CA ALA A 483 -16.00 -22.35 -3.15
C ALA A 483 -16.82 -21.07 -3.33
N LEU A 484 -16.87 -20.27 -2.26
CA LEU A 484 -17.26 -18.86 -2.32
C LEU A 484 -16.00 -18.02 -2.16
N VAL A 485 -15.65 -17.23 -3.16
CA VAL A 485 -14.53 -16.29 -3.05
C VAL A 485 -15.07 -14.93 -2.62
N SER A 486 -14.67 -14.47 -1.44
CA SER A 486 -14.96 -13.14 -0.92
C SER A 486 -13.81 -12.20 -1.29
N LEU A 487 -13.94 -11.52 -2.44
CA LEU A 487 -12.96 -10.56 -2.93
C LEU A 487 -13.21 -9.20 -2.28
N VAL A 488 -12.38 -8.80 -1.33
CA VAL A 488 -12.46 -7.49 -0.69
C VAL A 488 -11.80 -6.48 -1.60
N ASP A 489 -12.54 -5.43 -1.95
CA ASP A 489 -12.09 -4.39 -2.88
C ASP A 489 -10.84 -3.66 -2.33
N VAL A 490 -10.12 -2.97 -3.21
CA VAL A 490 -8.94 -2.21 -2.82
C VAL A 490 -9.35 -1.04 -1.90
N VAL A 491 -8.57 -0.86 -0.84
CA VAL A 491 -8.78 0.19 0.15
C VAL A 491 -8.40 1.56 -0.41
N ASP A 492 -9.20 2.60 -0.14
CA ASP A 492 -8.75 3.98 -0.34
C ASP A 492 -7.70 4.33 0.72
N VAL A 493 -6.45 4.48 0.28
CA VAL A 493 -5.29 4.78 1.14
C VAL A 493 -5.13 6.27 1.42
N LEU A 494 -5.82 7.16 0.69
CA LEU A 494 -5.66 8.61 0.83
C LEU A 494 -6.05 9.13 2.22
N PRO A 495 -7.13 8.65 2.88
CA PRO A 495 -7.50 9.11 4.22
C PRO A 495 -6.39 8.89 5.27
N LEU A 496 -5.56 7.85 5.13
CA LEU A 496 -4.46 7.53 6.07
C LEU A 496 -3.44 8.69 6.17
N ARG A 497 -3.34 9.53 5.14
CA ARG A 497 -2.46 10.71 5.15
C ARG A 497 -2.71 11.62 6.36
N ARG A 498 -3.95 11.70 6.84
CA ARG A 498 -4.31 12.54 8.00
C ARG A 498 -3.53 12.15 9.26
N LEU A 499 -3.19 10.86 9.42
CA LEU A 499 -2.39 10.36 10.54
C LEU A 499 -0.94 10.89 10.53
N TYR A 500 -0.43 11.33 9.37
CA TYR A 500 0.97 11.74 9.19
C TYR A 500 1.15 13.25 9.03
N VAL A 501 0.11 13.99 8.63
CA VAL A 501 0.17 15.43 8.35
C VAL A 501 -0.34 16.27 9.51
N ASP A 502 -1.30 15.77 10.30
CA ASP A 502 -1.88 16.53 11.41
C ASP A 502 -0.91 16.61 12.60
N THR A 503 -0.62 17.84 13.06
CA THR A 503 0.47 18.19 14.00
C THR A 503 0.43 17.62 15.42
N PRO A 504 -0.71 17.20 16.01
CA PRO A 504 -0.70 16.62 17.36
C PRO A 504 -0.42 15.10 17.41
N VAL A 505 -0.36 14.40 16.27
CA VAL A 505 -0.27 12.94 16.21
C VAL A 505 1.19 12.45 16.24
N GLN A 506 1.51 11.44 17.08
CA GLN A 506 2.86 10.87 17.23
C GLN A 506 3.22 9.78 16.19
N CYS A 507 2.74 9.88 14.96
CA CYS A 507 3.04 8.88 13.95
C CYS A 507 4.50 8.98 13.45
N PRO A 508 5.15 7.85 13.08
CA PRO A 508 6.55 7.84 12.67
C PRO A 508 6.69 8.40 11.24
N THR A 509 6.62 9.71 11.10
CA THR A 509 6.69 10.43 9.81
C THR A 509 7.96 10.13 9.01
N TYR A 510 9.04 9.69 9.66
CA TYR A 510 10.26 9.24 9.00
C TYR A 510 10.12 7.92 8.24
N LEU A 511 9.06 7.14 8.47
CA LEU A 511 8.74 5.92 7.71
C LEU A 511 7.75 6.17 6.57
N ALA A 512 7.13 7.36 6.49
CA ALA A 512 6.09 7.69 5.51
C ALA A 512 6.53 7.39 4.07
N ASP A 513 7.78 7.71 3.72
CA ASP A 513 8.35 7.47 2.39
C ASP A 513 8.56 5.98 2.09
N TYR A 514 8.96 5.20 3.10
CA TYR A 514 9.14 3.75 2.95
C TYR A 514 7.81 3.03 2.82
N MET A 515 6.81 3.44 3.59
CA MET A 515 5.52 2.75 3.68
C MET A 515 4.61 3.07 2.51
N CYS A 516 4.46 4.36 2.18
CA CYS A 516 3.55 4.80 1.14
C CYS A 516 3.93 6.19 0.60
N SER A 517 5.10 6.28 -0.03
CA SER A 517 5.68 7.54 -0.55
C SER A 517 4.71 8.38 -1.36
N CYS A 518 3.86 7.75 -2.20
CA CYS A 518 2.97 8.48 -3.09
C CYS A 518 1.81 9.19 -2.36
N VAL A 519 1.51 8.80 -1.13
CA VAL A 519 0.36 9.28 -0.36
C VAL A 519 0.79 10.07 0.87
N LEU A 520 1.79 9.57 1.60
CA LEU A 520 2.14 10.10 2.92
C LEU A 520 3.19 11.22 2.86
N THR A 521 3.75 11.51 1.68
CA THR A 521 4.72 12.60 1.47
C THR A 521 4.13 13.71 0.58
N GLY A 522 4.72 14.92 0.59
CA GLY A 522 4.33 16.03 -0.31
C GLY A 522 3.18 16.93 0.20
N GLU A 523 2.66 17.81 -0.65
CA GLU A 523 1.55 18.74 -0.36
C GLU A 523 0.17 18.13 -0.73
N GLU A 524 -0.92 18.67 -0.14
CA GLU A 524 -2.31 18.15 -0.25
C GLU A 524 -2.85 18.13 -1.70
N ASN A 525 -2.27 18.93 -2.60
CA ASN A 525 -2.64 19.00 -4.02
C ASN A 525 -1.51 18.54 -4.96
N SER A 526 -0.61 17.68 -4.47
CA SER A 526 0.46 17.15 -5.32
C SER A 526 -0.06 16.27 -6.45
N GLU A 527 0.67 16.24 -7.56
CA GLU A 527 0.40 15.37 -8.71
C GLU A 527 0.31 13.90 -8.28
N ASN A 528 1.17 13.47 -7.36
CA ASN A 528 1.18 12.12 -6.80
C ASN A 528 -0.17 11.73 -6.16
N LEU A 529 -0.77 12.62 -5.36
CA LEU A 529 -2.08 12.36 -4.73
C LEU A 529 -3.19 12.28 -5.77
N THR A 530 -3.14 13.11 -6.81
CA THR A 530 -4.09 13.05 -7.92
C THR A 530 -3.95 11.72 -8.67
N MET A 531 -2.72 11.29 -8.95
CA MET A 531 -2.44 10.02 -9.61
C MET A 531 -2.97 8.82 -8.79
N VAL A 532 -2.71 8.78 -7.49
CA VAL A 532 -3.20 7.69 -6.61
C VAL A 532 -4.73 7.70 -6.49
N ARG A 533 -5.36 8.88 -6.40
CA ARG A 533 -6.84 9.00 -6.39
C ARG A 533 -7.47 8.39 -7.63
N GLU A 534 -6.90 8.70 -8.80
CA GLU A 534 -7.39 8.19 -10.07
C GLU A 534 -7.09 6.69 -10.27
N ALA A 535 -5.93 6.23 -9.82
CA ALA A 535 -5.60 4.80 -9.79
C ALA A 535 -6.55 4.00 -8.91
N THR A 536 -6.86 4.50 -7.71
CA THR A 536 -7.78 3.87 -6.75
C THR A 536 -9.17 3.68 -7.37
N LYS A 537 -9.74 4.74 -7.96
CA LYS A 537 -11.03 4.67 -8.67
C LYS A 537 -10.99 3.68 -9.84
N ALA A 538 -9.89 3.66 -10.60
CA ALA A 538 -9.73 2.78 -11.75
C ALA A 538 -9.59 1.30 -11.35
N TYR A 539 -8.97 1.00 -10.21
CA TYR A 539 -8.88 -0.34 -9.64
C TYR A 539 -10.26 -0.86 -9.20
N GLN A 540 -10.98 -0.09 -8.37
CA GLN A 540 -12.32 -0.44 -7.85
C GLN A 540 -13.31 -0.67 -9.01
N LEU A 541 -13.43 0.35 -9.88
CA LEU A 541 -13.50 0.25 -11.33
C LEU A 541 -13.48 -1.17 -11.95
N GLY A 542 -12.27 -1.53 -12.34
CA GLY A 542 -12.00 -2.75 -13.09
C GLY A 542 -12.38 -4.01 -12.32
N ILE A 543 -12.26 -4.05 -10.98
CA ILE A 543 -12.70 -5.20 -10.18
C ILE A 543 -14.21 -5.38 -10.34
N GLN A 544 -14.99 -4.32 -10.15
CA GLN A 544 -16.44 -4.39 -10.31
C GLN A 544 -16.84 -4.89 -11.71
N ARG A 545 -16.18 -4.42 -12.77
CA ARG A 545 -16.44 -4.90 -14.14
C ARG A 545 -16.08 -6.36 -14.32
N LEU A 546 -14.92 -6.77 -13.82
CA LEU A 546 -14.44 -8.15 -13.90
C LEU A 546 -15.44 -9.11 -13.25
N ILE A 547 -15.93 -8.78 -12.05
CA ILE A 547 -16.91 -9.62 -11.34
C ILE A 547 -18.29 -9.56 -12.00
N LYS A 548 -18.78 -8.36 -12.37
CA LYS A 548 -20.09 -8.20 -13.04
C LYS A 548 -20.16 -8.83 -14.44
N SER A 549 -19.04 -9.22 -15.03
CA SER A 549 -19.01 -9.94 -16.32
C SER A 549 -19.67 -11.33 -16.28
N GLY A 550 -19.92 -11.89 -15.09
CA GLY A 550 -20.47 -13.23 -14.90
C GLY A 550 -19.48 -14.36 -15.15
N ARG A 551 -18.20 -14.04 -15.42
CA ARG A 551 -17.14 -15.01 -15.76
C ARG A 551 -16.96 -16.14 -14.74
N TYR A 552 -17.18 -15.86 -13.46
CA TYR A 552 -16.94 -16.80 -12.36
C TYR A 552 -18.22 -17.41 -11.78
N ASP A 553 -19.37 -17.11 -12.39
CA ASP A 553 -20.69 -17.50 -11.92
C ASP A 553 -21.32 -18.50 -12.91
N THR A 554 -20.48 -19.40 -13.44
CA THR A 554 -20.84 -20.32 -14.52
C THR A 554 -21.36 -21.68 -14.03
N HIS A 555 -21.18 -22.00 -12.75
CA HIS A 555 -21.57 -23.27 -12.13
C HIS A 555 -22.11 -23.05 -10.72
N GLU A 556 -22.99 -23.93 -10.25
CA GLU A 556 -23.60 -23.82 -8.91
C GLU A 556 -22.62 -24.03 -7.74
N ASN A 557 -21.41 -24.54 -8.00
CA ASN A 557 -20.44 -24.87 -6.96
C ASN A 557 -19.32 -23.82 -6.79
N PHE A 558 -19.36 -22.71 -7.51
CA PHE A 558 -18.35 -21.65 -7.41
C PHE A 558 -18.97 -20.28 -7.67
N SER A 559 -18.61 -19.27 -6.88
CA SER A 559 -18.99 -17.88 -7.16
C SER A 559 -17.96 -16.92 -6.56
N VAL A 560 -17.81 -15.74 -7.16
CA VAL A 560 -16.97 -14.65 -6.64
C VAL A 560 -17.86 -13.48 -6.29
N VAL A 561 -17.75 -13.00 -5.04
CA VAL A 561 -18.53 -11.87 -4.54
C VAL A 561 -17.58 -10.79 -4.07
N ILE A 562 -17.76 -9.58 -4.60
CA ILE A 562 -17.01 -8.39 -4.18
C ILE A 562 -17.55 -7.84 -2.85
N GLN A 563 -16.66 -7.46 -1.92
CA GLN A 563 -16.98 -6.74 -0.70
C GLN A 563 -16.42 -5.32 -0.79
N THR A 564 -17.30 -4.31 -0.80
CA THR A 564 -16.95 -2.93 -1.18
C THR A 564 -16.73 -1.99 0.01
N PHE A 565 -16.84 -2.45 1.25
CA PHE A 565 -16.85 -1.57 2.42
C PHE A 565 -15.55 -0.76 2.62
N LEU A 566 -14.43 -1.16 1.99
CA LEU A 566 -13.17 -0.40 2.04
C LEU A 566 -13.04 0.68 0.96
N GLN A 567 -14.05 0.91 0.13
CA GLN A 567 -13.98 1.91 -0.95
C GLN A 567 -13.89 3.34 -0.40
N ASN A 568 -14.58 3.63 0.72
CA ASN A 568 -14.55 4.92 1.40
C ASN A 568 -14.22 4.72 2.88
N VAL A 569 -12.97 4.96 3.26
CA VAL A 569 -12.49 4.77 4.64
C VAL A 569 -12.51 6.10 5.41
N GLU A 570 -13.08 6.09 6.61
CA GLU A 570 -13.05 7.23 7.52
C GLU A 570 -12.02 6.99 8.64
N ILE A 571 -11.15 7.98 8.87
CA ILE A 571 -10.16 7.92 9.95
C ILE A 571 -10.84 8.24 11.27
N PRO A 572 -10.72 7.38 12.31
CA PRO A 572 -11.35 7.60 13.59
C PRO A 572 -10.76 8.84 14.26
N LEU A 573 -11.61 9.64 14.91
CA LEU A 573 -11.20 10.83 15.64
C LEU A 573 -11.45 10.67 17.15
N ASP A 574 -10.56 11.22 17.95
CA ASP A 574 -10.71 11.34 19.39
C ASP A 574 -11.68 12.49 19.76
N GLN A 575 -11.90 12.68 21.07
CA GLN A 575 -12.81 13.70 21.59
C GLN A 575 -12.37 15.13 21.27
N ASP A 576 -11.09 15.34 20.97
CA ASP A 576 -10.49 16.63 20.63
C ASP A 576 -10.45 16.87 19.11
N GLY A 577 -10.94 15.91 18.31
CA GLY A 577 -10.99 15.99 16.85
C GLY A 577 -9.69 15.58 16.15
N ASN A 578 -8.73 14.99 16.89
CA ASN A 578 -7.47 14.48 16.33
C ASN A 578 -7.62 13.00 15.94
N PRO A 579 -6.83 12.49 14.99
CA PRO A 579 -6.83 11.07 14.65
C PRO A 579 -6.57 10.14 15.86
N ASP A 580 -7.49 9.20 16.13
CA ASP A 580 -7.35 8.17 17.17
C ASP A 580 -6.45 7.04 16.68
N VAL A 581 -5.16 7.15 17.00
CA VAL A 581 -4.14 6.16 16.64
C VAL A 581 -4.31 4.79 17.32
N SER A 582 -5.21 4.63 18.30
CA SER A 582 -5.42 3.33 18.97
C SER A 582 -6.01 2.24 18.06
N TYR A 583 -6.60 2.63 16.92
CA TYR A 583 -7.05 1.71 15.87
C TYR A 583 -5.93 1.21 14.96
N PHE A 584 -4.73 1.78 15.09
CA PHE A 584 -3.57 1.47 14.26
C PHE A 584 -2.44 0.91 15.12
N SER A 585 -1.61 0.09 14.49
CA SER A 585 -0.33 -0.33 15.02
C SER A 585 0.59 0.89 15.16
N PRO A 586 1.73 0.77 15.86
CA PRO A 586 2.65 1.88 16.12
C PRO A 586 3.23 2.55 14.86
N ASP A 587 3.06 1.94 13.69
CA ASP A 587 3.39 2.55 12.39
C ASP A 587 2.37 3.54 11.86
N CYS A 588 1.17 3.61 12.46
CA CYS A 588 0.03 4.39 12.01
C CYS A 588 -0.47 4.07 10.59
N PHE A 589 -0.28 2.82 10.13
CA PHE A 589 -0.70 2.39 8.80
C PHE A 589 -1.40 1.05 8.86
N HIS A 590 -0.75 0.04 9.47
CA HIS A 590 -1.41 -1.23 9.72
C HIS A 590 -2.41 -1.05 10.87
N PRO A 591 -3.61 -1.64 10.81
CA PRO A 591 -4.55 -1.60 11.93
C PRO A 591 -4.05 -2.40 13.14
N SER A 592 -4.36 -1.94 14.35
CA SER A 592 -4.12 -2.70 15.60
C SER A 592 -5.15 -3.81 15.78
N GLN A 593 -5.10 -4.55 16.89
CA GLN A 593 -6.16 -5.49 17.28
C GLN A 593 -7.55 -4.84 17.31
N LYS A 594 -7.63 -3.57 17.74
CA LYS A 594 -8.88 -2.80 17.73
C LYS A 594 -9.40 -2.60 16.31
N GLY A 595 -8.53 -2.18 15.39
CA GLY A 595 -8.86 -2.00 13.98
C GLY A 595 -9.21 -3.32 13.26
N HIS A 596 -8.43 -4.37 13.49
CA HIS A 596 -8.70 -5.72 12.96
C HIS A 596 -10.06 -6.27 13.40
N SER A 597 -10.46 -6.02 14.64
CA SER A 597 -11.75 -6.46 15.17
C SER A 597 -12.91 -5.75 14.45
N GLN A 598 -12.76 -4.47 14.11
CA GLN A 598 -13.76 -3.73 13.32
C GLN A 598 -13.81 -4.19 11.86
N LEU A 599 -12.66 -4.46 11.24
CA LEU A 599 -12.59 -5.03 9.90
C LEU A 599 -13.29 -6.40 9.82
N ALA A 600 -13.12 -7.26 10.84
CA ALA A 600 -13.80 -8.55 10.92
C ALA A 600 -15.32 -8.41 11.01
N ARG A 601 -15.82 -7.45 11.82
CA ARG A 601 -17.26 -7.14 11.94
C ARG A 601 -17.84 -6.63 10.62
N ALA A 602 -17.14 -5.70 9.97
CA ALA A 602 -17.52 -5.16 8.68
C ALA A 602 -17.57 -6.25 7.60
N LEU A 603 -16.55 -7.12 7.54
CA LEU A 603 -16.52 -8.23 6.58
C LEU A 603 -17.66 -9.21 6.80
N TRP A 604 -17.93 -9.61 8.04
CA TRP A 604 -19.03 -10.51 8.37
C TRP A 604 -20.37 -9.96 7.89
N ASN A 605 -20.66 -8.71 8.23
CA ASN A 605 -21.89 -8.04 7.81
C ASN A 605 -21.96 -7.91 6.28
N ALA A 606 -20.85 -7.55 5.62
CA ALA A 606 -20.78 -7.45 4.16
C ALA A 606 -21.06 -8.81 3.49
N VAL A 607 -20.52 -9.92 4.01
CA VAL A 607 -20.75 -11.27 3.48
C VAL A 607 -22.23 -11.69 3.57
N LEU A 608 -22.97 -11.22 4.58
CA LEU A 608 -24.41 -11.47 4.72
C LEU A 608 -25.28 -10.55 3.84
N GLN A 609 -24.81 -9.34 3.54
CA GLN A 609 -25.58 -8.36 2.78
C GLN A 609 -25.86 -8.83 1.33
N PRO A 610 -27.08 -8.60 0.81
CA PRO A 610 -27.39 -8.85 -0.59
C PRO A 610 -26.46 -8.09 -1.54
N VAL A 611 -26.10 -8.72 -2.66
CA VAL A 611 -25.36 -8.09 -3.75
C VAL A 611 -26.16 -6.90 -4.28
N GLY A 612 -25.54 -5.72 -4.25
CA GLY A 612 -26.18 -4.42 -4.57
C GLY A 612 -26.59 -3.59 -3.35
N GLN A 613 -26.59 -4.17 -2.16
CA GLN A 613 -26.83 -3.47 -0.88
C GLN A 613 -25.63 -3.55 0.08
N LYS A 614 -24.47 -3.94 -0.46
CA LYS A 614 -23.23 -4.01 0.32
C LYS A 614 -22.78 -2.60 0.66
N ALA A 615 -22.34 -2.40 1.90
CA ALA A 615 -21.72 -1.13 2.30
C ALA A 615 -20.51 -0.81 1.40
N ASP A 616 -20.34 0.46 1.07
CA ASP A 616 -19.20 1.00 0.32
C ASP A 616 -18.31 1.91 1.19
N SER A 617 -18.64 2.04 2.48
CA SER A 617 -17.86 2.80 3.45
C SER A 617 -17.53 2.00 4.70
N PHE A 618 -16.46 2.41 5.36
CA PHE A 618 -15.96 1.83 6.61
C PHE A 618 -15.43 2.91 7.53
N ASP A 619 -16.05 3.00 8.71
CA ASP A 619 -15.61 3.84 9.83
C ASP A 619 -15.09 2.93 10.95
N PHE A 620 -13.82 3.12 11.31
CA PHE A 620 -13.17 2.37 12.40
C PHE A 620 -13.86 2.57 13.75
N SER A 621 -14.45 3.74 13.97
CA SER A 621 -15.09 4.12 15.23
C SER A 621 -16.57 3.71 15.35
N ALA A 622 -17.16 3.21 14.26
CA ALA A 622 -18.54 2.79 14.24
C ALA A 622 -18.82 1.65 15.23
N ASP A 623 -19.98 1.71 15.88
CA ASP A 623 -20.49 0.63 16.72
C ASP A 623 -21.07 -0.49 15.83
N ILE A 624 -20.18 -1.25 15.20
CA ILE A 624 -20.56 -2.32 14.28
C ILE A 624 -21.01 -3.55 15.06
N ILE A 625 -22.33 -3.79 15.09
CA ILE A 625 -22.93 -4.98 15.68
C ILE A 625 -22.88 -6.14 14.67
N LEU A 626 -22.52 -7.35 15.12
CA LEU A 626 -22.55 -8.55 14.30
C LEU A 626 -24.01 -8.91 13.94
N GLY A 627 -24.34 -8.82 12.65
CA GLY A 627 -25.65 -9.19 12.14
C GLY A 627 -25.88 -10.70 12.11
N CYS A 628 -27.15 -11.11 12.10
CA CYS A 628 -27.55 -12.50 11.93
C CYS A 628 -28.12 -12.74 10.53
N PRO A 629 -27.94 -13.94 9.95
CA PRO A 629 -28.60 -14.30 8.70
C PRO A 629 -30.12 -14.10 8.81
N ALA A 630 -30.72 -13.42 7.83
CA ALA A 630 -32.14 -13.13 7.86
C ALA A 630 -32.96 -14.42 7.72
N GLN A 631 -34.07 -14.55 8.45
CA GLN A 631 -34.86 -15.79 8.45
C GLN A 631 -35.44 -16.15 7.07
N ASN A 632 -35.74 -15.14 6.25
CA ASN A 632 -36.19 -15.29 4.86
C ASN A 632 -35.06 -15.41 3.83
N SER A 633 -33.80 -15.16 4.22
CA SER A 633 -32.61 -15.28 3.39
C SER A 633 -31.39 -15.68 4.26
N PRO A 634 -31.35 -16.93 4.76
CA PRO A 634 -30.33 -17.35 5.73
C PRO A 634 -28.96 -17.66 5.10
N PHE A 635 -28.75 -17.25 3.84
CA PHE A 635 -27.60 -17.63 3.03
C PHE A 635 -26.55 -16.52 3.00
N LEU A 636 -25.31 -16.89 2.73
CA LEU A 636 -24.26 -15.91 2.39
C LEU A 636 -24.66 -15.21 1.07
N GLY A 637 -24.50 -13.89 1.01
CA GLY A 637 -24.99 -13.06 -0.09
C GLY A 637 -24.22 -13.33 -1.38
N THR A 638 -24.91 -13.82 -2.40
CA THR A 638 -24.41 -14.06 -3.78
C THR A 638 -25.33 -13.37 -4.78
N TYR A 639 -24.89 -13.19 -6.03
CA TYR A 639 -25.71 -12.50 -7.03
C TYR A 639 -27.10 -13.14 -7.19
N LYS A 640 -27.15 -14.49 -7.24
CA LYS A 640 -28.38 -15.26 -7.50
C LYS A 640 -29.40 -15.17 -6.37
N ASN A 641 -28.95 -15.26 -5.11
CA ASN A 641 -29.84 -15.19 -3.95
C ASN A 641 -30.18 -13.76 -3.50
N SER A 642 -29.55 -12.76 -4.12
CA SER A 642 -29.81 -11.34 -3.85
C SER A 642 -30.82 -10.71 -4.82
N ASN A 643 -31.41 -11.50 -5.71
CA ASN A 643 -32.23 -11.01 -6.84
C ASN A 643 -31.49 -9.99 -7.72
N TYR A 644 -30.16 -10.07 -7.74
CA TYR A 644 -29.29 -9.25 -8.55
C TYR A 644 -29.07 -9.98 -9.87
N THR A 645 -29.72 -9.53 -10.94
CA THR A 645 -29.43 -10.01 -12.30
C THR A 645 -28.10 -9.41 -12.75
N PRO A 646 -27.03 -10.21 -12.92
CA PRO A 646 -25.89 -9.76 -13.71
C PRO A 646 -26.46 -9.39 -15.08
N VAL A 647 -26.07 -8.24 -15.62
CA VAL A 647 -26.39 -7.91 -17.01
C VAL A 647 -25.68 -8.95 -17.86
N GLU A 648 -26.39 -10.03 -18.22
CA GLU A 648 -25.92 -10.93 -19.26
C GLU A 648 -25.68 -10.07 -20.50
N PRO A 649 -24.49 -10.11 -21.11
CA PRO A 649 -24.33 -9.54 -22.44
C PRO A 649 -25.29 -10.32 -23.34
N THR A 650 -26.43 -9.71 -23.65
CA THR A 650 -27.43 -10.29 -24.55
C THR A 650 -26.72 -10.65 -25.84
N ARG A 651 -26.73 -11.95 -26.18
CA ARG A 651 -26.19 -12.49 -27.44
C ARG A 651 -27.09 -12.17 -28.64
N GLU A 652 -28.10 -11.31 -28.48
CA GLU A 652 -28.82 -10.77 -29.62
C GLU A 652 -27.93 -9.73 -30.31
N PRO A 653 -27.81 -9.77 -31.66
CA PRO A 653 -27.08 -8.74 -32.38
C PRO A 653 -27.78 -7.41 -32.16
N ILE A 654 -27.19 -6.58 -31.31
CA ILE A 654 -27.63 -5.21 -31.09
C ILE A 654 -27.32 -4.44 -32.37
N GLU A 655 -28.37 -4.12 -33.14
CA GLU A 655 -28.25 -3.30 -34.35
C GLU A 655 -28.18 -1.78 -34.04
N ASN A 656 -28.39 -1.38 -32.78
CA ASN A 656 -28.35 0.02 -32.32
C ASN A 656 -27.36 0.27 -31.17
N TRP A 657 -26.38 1.15 -31.37
CA TRP A 657 -25.40 1.54 -30.34
C TRP A 657 -25.79 2.86 -29.66
N GLY A 658 -27.09 3.11 -29.56
CA GLY A 658 -27.66 4.29 -28.95
C GLY A 658 -27.88 4.16 -27.45
N SER A 659 -28.41 5.22 -26.84
CA SER A 659 -28.72 5.30 -25.41
C SER A 659 -30.06 5.99 -25.20
N GLU A 660 -30.63 5.81 -24.01
CA GLU A 660 -31.81 6.52 -23.54
C GLU A 660 -31.37 7.65 -22.60
N LEU A 661 -31.95 8.83 -22.79
CA LEU A 661 -31.70 9.99 -21.94
C LEU A 661 -33.03 10.62 -21.55
N SER A 662 -33.40 10.46 -20.29
CA SER A 662 -34.62 11.04 -19.70
C SER A 662 -34.27 11.91 -18.50
N CYS A 663 -34.11 13.22 -18.73
CA CYS A 663 -33.77 14.17 -17.67
C CYS A 663 -35.01 14.93 -17.19
N PRO A 664 -35.34 14.93 -15.89
CA PRO A 664 -36.39 15.78 -15.35
C PRO A 664 -35.96 17.25 -15.43
N GLY A 665 -36.77 18.10 -16.06
CA GLY A 665 -36.52 19.56 -16.11
C GLY A 665 -35.73 20.07 -17.33
N LEU A 666 -36.10 19.68 -18.55
CA LEU A 666 -35.52 20.16 -19.82
C LEU A 666 -35.89 21.62 -20.17
N THR A 667 -36.06 22.50 -19.19
CA THR A 667 -36.40 23.91 -19.47
C THR A 667 -35.16 24.68 -19.93
N PRO A 668 -35.21 25.34 -21.11
CA PRO A 668 -34.13 26.23 -21.54
C PRO A 668 -33.83 27.29 -20.47
N SER A 669 -32.57 27.73 -20.41
CA SER A 669 -32.16 28.83 -19.53
C SER A 669 -33.10 30.03 -19.70
N SER A 670 -33.54 30.63 -18.58
CA SER A 670 -34.46 31.78 -18.59
C SER A 670 -33.87 33.00 -19.32
N ARG A 671 -32.54 33.06 -19.41
CA ARG A 671 -31.75 34.00 -20.20
C ARG A 671 -30.53 33.27 -20.79
N VAL A 672 -30.07 33.69 -21.96
CA VAL A 672 -28.81 33.19 -22.52
C VAL A 672 -27.67 33.62 -21.59
N PRO A 673 -26.82 32.69 -21.09
CA PRO A 673 -25.78 33.03 -20.14
C PRO A 673 -24.72 33.94 -20.78
N MET A 674 -24.15 34.83 -19.99
CA MET A 674 -23.02 35.69 -20.40
C MET A 674 -21.68 35.05 -20.04
N SER A 675 -21.65 34.19 -19.01
CA SER A 675 -20.47 33.48 -18.56
C SER A 675 -20.53 32.01 -18.96
N VAL A 676 -19.40 31.46 -19.37
CA VAL A 676 -19.22 30.05 -19.72
C VAL A 676 -19.39 29.16 -18.48
N HIS A 677 -19.18 29.72 -17.28
CA HIS A 677 -19.33 29.03 -16.01
C HIS A 677 -20.80 28.80 -15.61
N GLU A 678 -21.75 29.43 -16.33
CA GLU A 678 -23.20 29.24 -16.20
C GLU A 678 -23.81 28.55 -17.43
N LEU A 679 -22.99 27.94 -18.29
CA LEU A 679 -23.43 27.38 -19.57
C LEU A 679 -24.18 26.04 -19.37
N GLN A 680 -25.45 25.99 -19.72
CA GLN A 680 -26.23 24.75 -19.72
C GLN A 680 -26.19 24.06 -21.10
N PRO A 681 -26.45 22.74 -21.18
CA PRO A 681 -26.51 22.04 -22.46
C PRO A 681 -27.49 22.65 -23.47
N ALA A 682 -28.62 23.20 -23.00
CA ALA A 682 -29.64 23.82 -23.85
C ALA A 682 -29.18 25.16 -24.48
N ASP A 683 -28.17 25.81 -23.90
CA ASP A 683 -27.64 27.10 -24.39
C ASP A 683 -26.69 26.94 -25.58
N ILE A 684 -26.12 25.75 -25.76
CA ILE A 684 -25.20 25.45 -26.86
C ILE A 684 -25.98 25.42 -28.17
N LYS A 685 -25.64 26.32 -29.09
CA LYS A 685 -26.27 26.40 -30.41
C LYS A 685 -25.38 25.88 -31.52
N VAL A 686 -24.06 25.92 -31.33
CA VAL A 686 -23.08 25.57 -32.34
C VAL A 686 -22.13 24.51 -31.80
N ILE A 687 -21.89 23.46 -32.58
CA ILE A 687 -20.87 22.45 -32.30
C ILE A 687 -19.81 22.44 -33.40
N GLY A 688 -18.55 22.31 -33.01
CA GLY A 688 -17.39 22.22 -33.90
C GLY A 688 -16.39 21.19 -33.39
N ALA A 689 -15.54 20.67 -34.27
CA ALA A 689 -14.49 19.76 -33.86
C ALA A 689 -13.27 19.85 -34.77
N LEU A 690 -12.10 19.76 -34.15
CA LEU A 690 -10.84 19.54 -34.82
C LEU A 690 -10.19 18.26 -34.30
N GLY A 691 -9.51 17.56 -35.18
CA GLY A 691 -9.10 16.21 -34.91
C GLY A 691 -8.32 15.51 -36.02
N ASP A 692 -8.02 14.25 -35.75
CA ASP A 692 -7.42 13.29 -36.67
C ASP A 692 -8.45 12.25 -37.17
N SER A 693 -7.97 11.08 -37.63
CA SER A 693 -8.79 9.96 -38.09
C SER A 693 -9.84 9.47 -37.08
N LEU A 694 -9.60 9.61 -35.77
CA LEU A 694 -10.61 9.26 -34.76
C LEU A 694 -11.81 10.21 -34.80
N THR A 695 -11.58 11.48 -35.13
CA THR A 695 -12.63 12.50 -35.23
C THR A 695 -13.31 12.50 -36.59
N THR A 696 -12.67 11.97 -37.64
CA THR A 696 -13.33 11.68 -38.93
C THR A 696 -14.11 10.36 -38.94
N ALA A 697 -14.02 9.57 -37.86
CA ALA A 697 -14.67 8.27 -37.69
C ALA A 697 -14.25 7.20 -38.71
N VAL A 698 -12.94 7.12 -38.99
CA VAL A 698 -12.38 6.03 -39.80
C VAL A 698 -12.74 4.68 -39.19
N GLY A 699 -13.16 3.72 -40.02
CA GLY A 699 -13.44 2.36 -39.55
C GLY A 699 -14.75 2.18 -38.78
N ALA A 700 -15.58 3.23 -38.66
CA ALA A 700 -16.87 3.15 -37.98
C ALA A 700 -17.76 2.03 -38.57
N LYS A 701 -17.82 1.90 -39.91
CA LYS A 701 -18.50 0.80 -40.60
C LYS A 701 -17.51 -0.26 -41.05
N VAL A 702 -17.37 -1.33 -40.27
CA VAL A 702 -16.51 -2.47 -40.61
C VAL A 702 -17.04 -3.19 -41.87
N PRO A 703 -16.19 -3.60 -42.83
CA PRO A 703 -14.71 -3.54 -42.83
C PRO A 703 -14.13 -2.29 -43.55
N ASP A 704 -14.92 -1.25 -43.81
CA ASP A 704 -14.50 -0.08 -44.59
C ASP A 704 -13.57 0.86 -43.78
N LEU A 705 -12.31 0.92 -44.20
CA LEU A 705 -11.27 1.81 -43.66
C LEU A 705 -10.96 3.00 -44.59
N GLN A 706 -11.56 3.05 -45.78
CA GLN A 706 -11.22 4.06 -46.80
C GLN A 706 -12.13 5.28 -46.71
N THR A 707 -13.33 5.14 -46.15
CA THR A 707 -14.31 6.23 -46.01
C THR A 707 -14.18 6.94 -44.66
N ASP A 708 -14.20 8.27 -44.67
CA ASP A 708 -14.36 9.09 -43.46
C ASP A 708 -15.86 9.22 -43.14
N TRP A 709 -16.34 8.44 -42.17
CA TRP A 709 -17.75 8.44 -41.76
C TRP A 709 -18.07 9.60 -40.82
N LYS A 710 -17.83 10.85 -41.26
CA LYS A 710 -17.96 12.05 -40.40
C LYS A 710 -19.33 12.17 -39.71
N GLY A 711 -20.41 11.67 -40.31
CA GLY A 711 -21.74 11.61 -39.71
C GLY A 711 -21.88 10.69 -38.48
N LEU A 712 -20.98 9.70 -38.34
CA LEU A 712 -20.86 8.79 -37.20
C LEU A 712 -19.76 9.19 -36.21
N SER A 713 -19.14 10.36 -36.39
CA SER A 713 -18.11 10.86 -35.46
C SER A 713 -18.65 11.01 -34.04
N TRP A 714 -17.97 10.38 -33.09
CA TRP A 714 -18.35 10.38 -31.67
C TRP A 714 -18.53 11.79 -31.09
N SER A 715 -17.73 12.77 -31.53
CA SER A 715 -17.74 14.14 -30.99
C SER A 715 -18.53 15.15 -31.82
N ILE A 716 -18.83 14.88 -33.11
CA ILE A 716 -19.50 15.86 -33.99
C ILE A 716 -20.41 15.26 -35.08
N GLY A 717 -20.58 13.94 -35.14
CA GLY A 717 -21.50 13.29 -36.07
C GLY A 717 -22.96 13.41 -35.61
N GLY A 718 -23.89 13.63 -36.54
CA GLY A 718 -25.32 13.76 -36.25
C GLY A 718 -26.22 12.84 -37.05
N ASP A 719 -25.66 11.77 -37.64
CA ASP A 719 -26.45 10.71 -38.27
C ASP A 719 -27.32 9.99 -37.22
N ASP A 720 -28.51 9.55 -37.64
CA ASP A 720 -29.52 8.88 -36.82
C ASP A 720 -29.97 9.66 -35.55
N THR A 721 -30.70 8.99 -34.67
CA THR A 721 -31.13 9.52 -33.37
C THR A 721 -30.28 8.95 -32.23
N LEU A 722 -30.36 9.57 -31.04
CA LEU A 722 -29.63 9.09 -29.86
C LEU A 722 -29.93 7.63 -29.52
N GLU A 723 -31.16 7.19 -29.74
CA GLU A 723 -31.63 5.82 -29.47
C GLU A 723 -30.99 4.79 -30.41
N ILE A 724 -30.50 5.23 -31.58
CA ILE A 724 -29.88 4.38 -32.60
C ILE A 724 -28.36 4.46 -32.51
N GLN A 725 -27.81 5.68 -32.43
CA GLN A 725 -26.38 5.94 -32.41
C GLN A 725 -26.06 7.06 -31.43
N ALA A 726 -25.27 6.75 -30.40
CA ALA A 726 -24.76 7.78 -29.51
C ALA A 726 -23.64 8.58 -30.20
N THR A 727 -23.84 9.89 -30.29
CA THR A 727 -22.84 10.90 -30.64
C THR A 727 -23.09 12.12 -29.77
N LEU A 728 -22.08 12.96 -29.55
CA LEU A 728 -22.27 14.17 -28.76
C LEU A 728 -23.38 15.09 -29.33
N PRO A 729 -23.48 15.33 -30.66
CA PRO A 729 -24.62 16.04 -31.22
C PRO A 729 -25.98 15.36 -30.97
N ASN A 730 -26.06 14.03 -31.06
CA ASN A 730 -27.32 13.31 -30.82
C ASN A 730 -27.79 13.44 -29.36
N ILE A 731 -26.85 13.51 -28.42
CA ILE A 731 -27.13 13.80 -27.01
C ILE A 731 -27.60 15.26 -26.86
N LEU A 732 -26.84 16.22 -27.38
CA LEU A 732 -27.17 17.65 -27.27
C LEU A 732 -28.50 18.03 -27.94
N LYS A 733 -28.89 17.36 -29.03
CA LYS A 733 -30.20 17.55 -29.69
C LYS A 733 -31.39 17.27 -28.75
N LYS A 734 -31.20 16.50 -27.67
CA LYS A 734 -32.24 16.29 -26.64
C LYS A 734 -32.50 17.55 -25.80
N PHE A 735 -31.50 18.42 -25.66
CA PHE A 735 -31.59 19.68 -24.93
C PHE A 735 -31.87 20.86 -25.87
N ASN A 736 -31.23 20.88 -27.04
CA ASN A 736 -31.44 21.90 -28.06
C ASN A 736 -31.61 21.26 -29.46
N PRO A 737 -32.84 21.06 -29.94
CA PRO A 737 -33.08 20.47 -31.26
C PRO A 737 -32.66 21.38 -32.43
N LYS A 738 -32.29 22.64 -32.18
CA LYS A 738 -31.79 23.59 -33.18
C LYS A 738 -30.26 23.65 -33.26
N LEU A 739 -29.56 22.70 -32.62
CA LEU A 739 -28.10 22.60 -32.69
C LEU A 739 -27.62 22.61 -34.16
N PHE A 740 -26.58 23.39 -34.44
CA PHE A 740 -26.00 23.54 -35.79
C PHE A 740 -24.49 23.23 -35.78
N GLY A 741 -23.95 22.80 -36.93
CA GLY A 741 -22.52 22.57 -37.13
C GLY A 741 -22.08 21.10 -37.11
N PHE A 742 -22.93 20.17 -36.70
CA PHE A 742 -22.63 18.73 -36.74
C PHE A 742 -22.49 18.21 -38.19
N SER A 743 -21.67 17.18 -38.38
CA SER A 743 -21.50 16.49 -39.66
C SER A 743 -22.56 15.42 -39.88
N THR A 744 -22.90 15.16 -41.15
CA THR A 744 -23.78 14.05 -41.57
C THR A 744 -23.13 13.28 -42.73
N GLY A 745 -23.45 12.01 -42.92
CA GLY A 745 -22.91 11.20 -44.01
C GLY A 745 -21.38 11.17 -44.07
N SER A 746 -20.81 11.11 -45.28
CA SER A 746 -19.36 10.96 -45.50
C SER A 746 -18.76 11.95 -46.52
N SER A 747 -19.55 12.87 -47.07
CA SER A 747 -19.07 13.81 -48.09
C SER A 747 -18.44 15.06 -47.46
N LYS A 748 -17.65 15.81 -48.25
CA LYS A 748 -17.06 17.07 -47.79
C LYS A 748 -18.11 18.15 -47.57
N GLU A 749 -19.16 18.15 -48.39
CA GLU A 749 -20.27 19.11 -48.33
C GLU A 749 -21.13 18.92 -47.08
N THR A 750 -21.17 17.70 -46.54
CA THR A 750 -21.92 17.35 -45.32
C THR A 750 -21.05 17.34 -44.06
N ALA A 751 -19.80 17.80 -44.14
CA ALA A 751 -18.87 17.85 -43.00
C ALA A 751 -19.22 18.90 -41.94
N GLY A 752 -20.10 19.87 -42.23
CA GLY A 752 -20.46 20.92 -41.28
C GLY A 752 -19.23 21.66 -40.74
N PHE A 753 -19.07 21.69 -39.42
CA PHE A 753 -17.93 22.26 -38.70
C PHE A 753 -16.95 21.18 -38.19
N ASN A 754 -16.96 19.99 -38.78
CA ASN A 754 -15.94 18.95 -38.59
C ASN A 754 -14.76 19.20 -39.54
N VAL A 755 -13.76 19.95 -39.05
CA VAL A 755 -12.52 20.27 -39.77
C VAL A 755 -11.40 19.25 -39.55
N ALA A 756 -11.70 18.11 -38.90
CA ALA A 756 -10.74 17.05 -38.69
C ALA A 756 -10.28 16.41 -40.01
N GLU A 757 -9.02 15.99 -40.05
CA GLU A 757 -8.38 15.37 -41.21
C GLU A 757 -7.70 14.06 -40.82
N ARG A 758 -7.85 13.02 -41.66
CA ARG A 758 -7.40 11.65 -41.37
C ARG A 758 -5.94 11.54 -40.92
N ASN A 759 -5.04 12.32 -41.50
CA ASN A 759 -3.59 12.23 -41.23
C ASN A 759 -3.07 13.41 -40.41
N ALA A 760 -3.96 14.14 -39.73
CA ALA A 760 -3.56 15.30 -38.95
C ALA A 760 -2.66 14.90 -37.77
N THR A 761 -1.63 15.71 -37.54
CA THR A 761 -0.82 15.68 -36.33
C THR A 761 -1.00 16.97 -35.55
N ALA A 762 -0.36 17.11 -34.39
CA ALA A 762 -0.50 18.32 -33.60
C ALA A 762 -0.12 19.60 -34.35
N ARG A 763 0.84 19.51 -35.29
CA ARG A 763 1.25 20.61 -36.17
C ARG A 763 0.11 21.21 -36.97
N ASP A 764 -0.92 20.41 -37.30
CA ASP A 764 -2.03 20.83 -38.14
C ASP A 764 -3.17 21.48 -37.32
N MET A 765 -3.18 21.34 -35.98
CA MET A 765 -4.21 21.91 -35.11
C MET A 765 -4.42 23.43 -35.33
N PRO A 766 -3.37 24.28 -35.44
CA PRO A 766 -3.57 25.72 -35.66
C PRO A 766 -4.19 26.04 -37.03
N ALA A 767 -3.93 25.22 -38.05
CA ALA A 767 -4.54 25.38 -39.37
C ALA A 767 -6.02 24.99 -39.33
N GLN A 768 -6.36 23.86 -38.70
CA GLN A 768 -7.75 23.47 -38.49
C GLN A 768 -8.53 24.51 -37.68
N ALA A 769 -7.92 25.11 -36.65
CA ALA A 769 -8.55 26.16 -35.84
C ALA A 769 -8.94 27.38 -36.68
N ARG A 770 -8.03 27.86 -37.54
CA ARG A 770 -8.32 28.97 -38.46
C ARG A 770 -9.41 28.61 -39.46
N ALA A 771 -9.38 27.41 -40.03
CA ALA A 771 -10.41 26.94 -40.95
C ALA A 771 -11.80 26.90 -40.27
N LEU A 772 -11.87 26.38 -39.04
CA LEU A 772 -13.10 26.32 -38.26
C LEU A 772 -13.67 27.72 -37.97
N MET A 773 -12.82 28.66 -37.57
CA MET A 773 -13.25 30.04 -37.32
C MET A 773 -13.77 30.71 -38.59
N GLU A 774 -13.12 30.50 -39.73
CA GLU A 774 -13.57 31.08 -41.01
C GLU A 774 -14.93 30.52 -41.44
N LEU A 775 -15.13 29.20 -41.29
CA LEU A 775 -16.43 28.57 -41.54
C LEU A 775 -17.53 29.12 -40.63
N MET A 776 -17.22 29.32 -39.34
CA MET A 776 -18.16 29.91 -38.39
C MET A 776 -18.47 31.38 -38.72
N ARG A 777 -17.45 32.16 -39.12
CA ARG A 777 -17.60 33.59 -39.41
C ARG A 777 -18.39 33.87 -40.68
N THR A 778 -18.26 33.01 -41.69
CA THR A 778 -18.93 33.14 -42.98
C THR A 778 -20.32 32.49 -43.02
N SER A 779 -20.67 31.69 -42.02
CA SER A 779 -21.98 31.04 -41.93
C SER A 779 -23.10 32.04 -41.62
N SER A 780 -24.11 32.10 -42.49
CA SER A 780 -25.33 32.89 -42.26
C SER A 780 -26.31 32.23 -41.28
N LYS A 781 -26.05 30.99 -40.86
CA LYS A 781 -26.94 30.20 -39.99
C LYS A 781 -26.65 30.37 -38.50
N ILE A 782 -25.54 31.01 -38.14
CA ILE A 782 -25.16 31.25 -36.74
C ILE A 782 -24.87 32.74 -36.52
N ASN A 783 -25.09 33.21 -35.30
CA ASN A 783 -24.56 34.48 -34.85
C ASN A 783 -23.18 34.26 -34.25
N PHE A 784 -22.13 34.58 -35.02
CA PHE A 784 -20.74 34.38 -34.61
C PHE A 784 -20.41 35.01 -33.24
N LYS A 785 -21.02 36.16 -32.88
CA LYS A 785 -20.74 36.86 -31.61
C LYS A 785 -21.58 36.35 -30.44
N GLU A 786 -22.86 36.04 -30.67
CA GLU A 786 -23.82 35.81 -29.59
C GLU A 786 -24.13 34.33 -29.31
N ASP A 787 -23.91 33.44 -30.27
CA ASP A 787 -24.24 32.03 -30.08
C ASP A 787 -23.13 31.29 -29.35
N TRP A 788 -23.48 30.49 -28.32
CA TRP A 788 -22.53 29.63 -27.62
C TRP A 788 -22.06 28.47 -28.48
N LYS A 789 -20.74 28.25 -28.47
CA LYS A 789 -20.04 27.25 -29.27
C LYS A 789 -19.40 26.21 -28.35
N LEU A 790 -19.62 24.93 -28.64
CA LEU A 790 -18.88 23.82 -28.06
C LEU A 790 -17.90 23.29 -29.10
N ILE A 791 -16.60 23.31 -28.81
CA ILE A 791 -15.58 22.79 -29.73
C ILE A 791 -14.85 21.62 -29.06
N THR A 792 -14.85 20.46 -29.71
CA THR A 792 -14.09 19.29 -29.25
C THR A 792 -12.73 19.22 -29.95
N ILE A 793 -11.67 18.93 -29.19
CA ILE A 793 -10.31 18.76 -29.72
C ILE A 793 -9.81 17.36 -29.35
N LEU A 794 -9.44 16.54 -30.34
CA LEU A 794 -8.67 15.31 -30.15
C LEU A 794 -7.69 15.11 -31.31
N VAL A 795 -6.42 15.43 -31.06
CA VAL A 795 -5.29 15.19 -31.98
C VAL A 795 -4.10 14.73 -31.13
N GLY A 796 -3.29 13.82 -31.69
CA GLY A 796 -2.01 13.42 -31.10
C GLY A 796 -1.73 11.92 -31.18
N GLY A 797 -2.71 11.10 -31.56
CA GLY A 797 -2.51 9.66 -31.73
C GLY A 797 -1.44 9.36 -32.78
N SER A 798 -1.47 10.08 -33.91
CA SER A 798 -0.45 10.00 -34.96
C SER A 798 0.94 10.42 -34.46
N ASP A 799 1.05 11.54 -33.74
CA ASP A 799 2.31 12.02 -33.18
C ASP A 799 2.95 10.95 -32.28
N LEU A 800 2.16 10.39 -31.36
CA LEU A 800 2.63 9.36 -30.45
C LEU A 800 2.99 8.05 -31.18
N CYS A 801 2.17 7.62 -32.13
CA CYS A 801 2.40 6.41 -32.92
C CYS A 801 3.65 6.48 -33.82
N GLN A 802 4.10 7.69 -34.16
CA GLN A 802 5.26 7.94 -35.04
C GLN A 802 6.49 8.50 -34.29
N TYR A 803 6.39 8.75 -32.98
CA TYR A 803 7.42 9.35 -32.14
C TYR A 803 8.82 8.75 -32.31
N CYS A 804 8.92 7.42 -32.29
CA CYS A 804 10.18 6.70 -32.42
C CYS A 804 10.86 6.85 -33.79
N LEU A 805 10.13 7.31 -34.82
CA LEU A 805 10.70 7.53 -36.17
C LEU A 805 11.28 8.94 -36.31
N ASP A 806 10.72 9.92 -35.59
CA ASP A 806 11.20 11.31 -35.56
C ASP A 806 10.84 11.95 -34.22
N LYS A 807 11.73 11.77 -33.23
CA LYS A 807 11.53 12.23 -31.84
C LYS A 807 11.48 13.76 -31.73
N GLU A 808 12.07 14.50 -32.66
CA GLU A 808 12.08 15.96 -32.63
C GLU A 808 10.73 16.51 -33.08
N THR A 809 10.28 16.07 -34.26
CA THR A 809 9.00 16.52 -34.84
C THR A 809 7.81 16.16 -33.97
N TYR A 810 7.80 14.94 -33.41
CA TYR A 810 6.69 14.41 -32.62
C TYR A 810 6.94 14.47 -31.10
N SER A 811 7.83 15.35 -30.64
CA SER A 811 8.10 15.52 -29.20
C SER A 811 6.90 16.09 -28.44
N VAL A 812 6.84 15.78 -27.14
CA VAL A 812 5.86 16.33 -26.19
C VAL A 812 5.87 17.86 -26.22
N GLN A 813 7.05 18.48 -26.31
CA GLN A 813 7.20 19.93 -26.33
C GLN A 813 6.59 20.55 -27.60
N LYS A 814 6.76 19.91 -28.77
CA LYS A 814 6.11 20.36 -30.02
C LYS A 814 4.59 20.17 -29.95
N TYR A 815 4.13 19.06 -29.41
CA TYR A 815 2.71 18.80 -29.18
C TYR A 815 2.06 19.91 -28.34
N VAL A 816 2.59 20.17 -27.14
CA VAL A 816 2.09 21.21 -26.22
C VAL A 816 2.17 22.59 -26.86
N LYS A 817 3.25 22.88 -27.61
CA LYS A 817 3.40 24.15 -28.32
C LYS A 817 2.30 24.36 -29.36
N HIS A 818 2.01 23.35 -30.18
CA HIS A 818 0.96 23.47 -31.20
C HIS A 818 -0.45 23.51 -30.60
N LEU A 819 -0.69 22.79 -29.50
CA LEU A 819 -1.91 22.90 -28.72
C LEU A 819 -2.08 24.32 -28.15
N GLN A 820 -1.03 24.89 -27.56
CA GLN A 820 -1.04 26.25 -27.06
C GLN A 820 -1.32 27.26 -28.18
N ASP A 821 -0.65 27.14 -29.33
CA ASP A 821 -0.89 28.02 -30.49
C ASP A 821 -2.35 27.96 -30.96
N THR A 822 -2.95 26.77 -30.92
CA THR A 822 -4.37 26.54 -31.26
C THR A 822 -5.32 27.20 -30.26
N LEU A 823 -5.09 26.99 -28.97
CA LEU A 823 -5.90 27.58 -27.91
C LEU A 823 -5.76 29.11 -27.88
N ASP A 824 -4.56 29.64 -28.14
CA ASP A 824 -4.31 31.08 -28.24
C ASP A 824 -5.09 31.73 -29.40
N ILE A 825 -5.24 31.03 -30.54
CA ILE A 825 -6.08 31.48 -31.67
C ILE A 825 -7.54 31.61 -31.22
N PHE A 826 -8.12 30.55 -30.62
CA PHE A 826 -9.50 30.59 -30.16
C PHE A 826 -9.71 31.62 -29.05
N TYR A 827 -8.79 31.70 -28.09
CA TYR A 827 -8.85 32.65 -26.99
C TYR A 827 -8.77 34.10 -27.45
N LYS A 828 -8.13 34.38 -28.58
CA LYS A 828 -8.05 35.74 -29.13
C LYS A 828 -9.25 36.13 -29.97
N GLU A 829 -9.81 35.20 -30.75
CA GLU A 829 -10.72 35.55 -31.84
C GLU A 829 -12.16 35.04 -31.66
N LEU A 830 -12.37 34.01 -30.84
CA LEU A 830 -13.67 33.34 -30.73
C LEU A 830 -14.42 33.79 -29.46
N PRO A 831 -15.60 34.44 -29.59
CA PRO A 831 -16.46 34.78 -28.46
C PRO A 831 -17.39 33.62 -28.08
N ARG A 832 -17.76 33.56 -26.80
CA ARG A 832 -18.73 32.60 -26.24
C ARG A 832 -18.44 31.15 -26.61
N VAL A 833 -17.37 30.59 -26.07
CA VAL A 833 -16.91 29.24 -26.40
C VAL A 833 -16.55 28.42 -25.17
N PHE A 834 -16.96 27.15 -25.20
CA PHE A 834 -16.47 26.08 -24.34
C PHE A 834 -15.61 25.15 -25.19
N ILE A 835 -14.32 25.04 -24.87
CA ILE A 835 -13.40 24.09 -25.50
C ILE A 835 -13.34 22.83 -24.65
N SER A 836 -13.75 21.71 -25.24
CA SER A 836 -13.63 20.38 -24.67
C SER A 836 -12.39 19.68 -25.23
N MET A 837 -11.28 19.74 -24.49
CA MET A 837 -10.03 19.07 -24.87
C MET A 837 -10.07 17.63 -24.38
N VAL A 838 -10.04 16.65 -25.28
CA VAL A 838 -10.00 15.24 -24.89
C VAL A 838 -8.55 14.81 -24.70
N GLU A 839 -8.26 14.24 -23.53
CA GLU A 839 -6.93 13.77 -23.21
C GLU A 839 -6.54 12.58 -24.10
N MET A 840 -5.24 12.48 -24.40
CA MET A 840 -4.73 11.42 -25.25
C MET A 840 -4.98 10.03 -24.64
N LEU A 841 -5.37 9.06 -25.48
CA LEU A 841 -5.54 7.66 -25.09
C LEU A 841 -4.25 7.06 -24.55
N GLU A 842 -4.34 6.17 -23.56
CA GLU A 842 -3.24 5.26 -23.21
C GLU A 842 -3.18 4.09 -24.21
N PHE A 843 -2.11 4.00 -24.99
CA PHE A 843 -1.94 3.04 -26.10
C PHE A 843 -1.45 1.66 -25.66
N ALA A 844 -1.14 1.45 -24.37
CA ALA A 844 -0.67 0.16 -23.87
C ALA A 844 -1.62 -1.00 -24.20
N GLY A 845 -2.93 -0.73 -24.23
CA GLY A 845 -3.95 -1.72 -24.59
C GLY A 845 -3.89 -2.18 -26.05
N LEU A 846 -3.33 -1.38 -26.97
CA LEU A 846 -3.25 -1.70 -28.40
C LEU A 846 -2.47 -2.99 -28.68
N ARG A 847 -1.46 -3.29 -27.85
CA ARG A 847 -0.69 -4.53 -27.94
C ARG A 847 -1.54 -5.77 -27.66
N GLN A 848 -2.47 -5.69 -26.70
CA GLN A 848 -3.35 -6.82 -26.38
C GLN A 848 -4.39 -7.06 -27.48
N ILE A 849 -4.97 -5.98 -28.02
CA ILE A 849 -5.93 -6.05 -29.14
C ILE A 849 -5.27 -6.73 -30.34
N THR A 850 -4.09 -6.23 -30.74
CA THR A 850 -3.36 -6.78 -31.89
C THR A 850 -2.87 -8.20 -31.67
N ALA A 851 -2.40 -8.56 -30.46
CA ALA A 851 -2.05 -9.94 -30.14
C ALA A 851 -3.24 -10.92 -30.24
N SER A 852 -4.47 -10.41 -30.12
CA SER A 852 -5.68 -11.23 -30.10
C SER A 852 -6.32 -11.44 -31.48
N SER A 853 -5.88 -10.69 -32.51
CA SER A 853 -6.37 -10.83 -33.88
C SER A 853 -5.21 -10.85 -34.88
N SER A 854 -4.95 -12.02 -35.47
CA SER A 854 -3.92 -12.18 -36.52
C SER A 854 -4.22 -11.41 -37.81
N GLU A 855 -5.48 -11.02 -38.04
CA GLU A 855 -5.94 -10.41 -39.29
C GLU A 855 -5.48 -8.95 -39.44
N CYS A 856 -5.32 -8.23 -38.33
CA CYS A 856 -5.01 -6.80 -38.33
C CYS A 856 -3.58 -6.45 -37.91
N VAL A 857 -2.79 -7.42 -37.39
CA VAL A 857 -1.46 -7.17 -36.79
C VAL A 857 -0.55 -6.36 -37.72
N LEU A 858 -0.50 -6.71 -39.01
CA LEU A 858 0.37 -6.06 -39.98
C LEU A 858 -0.04 -4.60 -40.22
N THR A 859 -1.34 -4.36 -40.35
CA THR A 859 -1.89 -3.00 -40.53
C THR A 859 -1.65 -2.16 -39.29
N ALA A 860 -1.95 -2.70 -38.11
CA ALA A 860 -1.76 -2.01 -36.85
C ALA A 860 -0.28 -1.63 -36.63
N LYS A 861 0.65 -2.56 -36.86
CA LYS A 861 2.10 -2.31 -36.77
C LYS A 861 2.59 -1.23 -37.74
N LYS A 862 1.94 -1.06 -38.89
CA LYS A 862 2.26 0.02 -39.84
C LYS A 862 1.73 1.38 -39.37
N VAL A 863 0.54 1.40 -38.77
CA VAL A 863 -0.11 2.63 -38.29
C VAL A 863 0.53 3.13 -36.99
N CYS A 864 0.83 2.23 -36.06
CA CYS A 864 1.40 2.56 -34.75
C CYS A 864 2.69 1.76 -34.44
N PRO A 865 3.76 1.94 -35.23
CA PRO A 865 4.98 1.16 -35.11
C PRO A 865 5.65 1.30 -33.74
N CYS A 866 5.59 2.49 -33.13
CA CYS A 866 6.31 2.75 -31.87
C CYS A 866 5.76 1.97 -30.68
N PHE A 867 4.45 1.66 -30.67
CA PHE A 867 3.85 0.83 -29.62
C PHE A 867 3.89 -0.67 -29.92
N LEU A 868 3.86 -1.05 -31.20
CA LEU A 868 3.59 -2.43 -31.62
C LEU A 868 4.81 -3.21 -32.12
N ASN A 869 5.87 -2.53 -32.55
CA ASN A 869 7.10 -3.19 -32.99
C ASN A 869 8.05 -3.58 -31.86
N PRO A 870 8.21 -2.80 -30.77
CA PRO A 870 9.08 -3.17 -29.66
C PRO A 870 8.70 -4.51 -29.02
N GLU A 871 9.69 -5.26 -28.53
CA GLU A 871 9.47 -6.48 -27.75
C GLU A 871 8.88 -6.18 -26.37
N GLU A 872 8.24 -7.17 -25.77
CA GLU A 872 7.72 -7.03 -24.41
C GLU A 872 8.88 -6.80 -23.43
N ASN A 873 8.75 -5.81 -22.54
CA ASN A 873 9.80 -5.34 -21.61
C ASN A 873 11.03 -4.66 -22.22
N SER A 874 11.02 -4.30 -23.52
CA SER A 874 12.14 -3.56 -24.11
C SER A 874 12.20 -2.10 -23.59
N SER A 875 13.39 -1.49 -23.63
CA SER A 875 13.59 -0.09 -23.24
C SER A 875 12.80 0.88 -24.12
N GLU A 876 12.64 0.56 -25.39
CA GLU A 876 11.86 1.34 -26.36
C GLU A 876 10.37 1.32 -26.01
N LEU A 877 9.84 0.16 -25.58
CA LEU A 877 8.46 0.06 -25.13
C LEU A 877 8.23 0.86 -23.84
N GLN A 878 9.19 0.82 -22.91
CA GLN A 878 9.10 1.62 -21.68
C GLN A 878 9.21 3.12 -21.95
N GLU A 879 10.07 3.52 -22.89
CA GLU A 879 10.19 4.90 -23.34
C GLU A 879 8.87 5.40 -23.92
N ILE A 880 8.27 4.69 -24.89
CA ILE A 880 7.04 5.18 -25.54
C ILE A 880 5.84 5.21 -24.58
N LYS A 881 5.75 4.27 -23.63
CA LYS A 881 4.73 4.31 -22.57
C LYS A 881 4.90 5.53 -21.67
N ARG A 882 6.14 5.90 -21.31
CA ARG A 882 6.45 7.14 -20.58
C ARG A 882 6.07 8.36 -21.39
N VAL A 883 6.48 8.43 -22.66
CA VAL A 883 6.15 9.54 -23.57
C VAL A 883 4.64 9.72 -23.68
N ASN A 884 3.86 8.64 -23.80
CA ASN A 884 2.39 8.75 -23.80
C ASN A 884 1.86 9.45 -22.54
N ARG A 885 2.43 9.15 -21.36
CA ARG A 885 2.07 9.83 -20.10
C ARG A 885 2.53 11.29 -20.07
N ASP A 886 3.72 11.59 -20.58
CA ASP A 886 4.22 12.97 -20.68
C ASP A 886 3.30 13.84 -21.58
N PHE A 887 2.80 13.29 -22.69
CA PHE A 887 1.79 13.96 -23.53
C PHE A 887 0.51 14.31 -22.76
N GLN A 888 0.03 13.40 -21.91
CA GLN A 888 -1.16 13.61 -21.08
C GLN A 888 -0.89 14.67 -20.00
N ALA A 889 0.21 14.54 -19.26
CA ALA A 889 0.58 15.40 -18.15
C ALA A 889 0.83 16.85 -18.59
N GLU A 890 1.65 17.06 -19.63
CA GLU A 890 2.01 18.41 -20.10
C GLU A 890 0.81 19.14 -20.75
N ALA A 891 -0.09 18.40 -21.42
CA ALA A 891 -1.33 18.99 -21.94
C ALA A 891 -2.27 19.44 -20.82
N LEU A 892 -2.40 18.63 -19.76
CA LEU A 892 -3.16 18.98 -18.57
C LEU A 892 -2.55 20.21 -17.88
N GLN A 893 -1.23 20.26 -17.74
CA GLN A 893 -0.52 21.38 -17.14
C GLN A 893 -0.76 22.68 -17.92
N LEU A 894 -0.70 22.65 -19.26
CA LEU A 894 -1.03 23.81 -20.09
C LEU A 894 -2.46 24.31 -19.82
N ILE A 895 -3.44 23.41 -19.79
CA ILE A 895 -4.85 23.77 -19.59
C ILE A 895 -5.08 24.33 -18.19
N ASN A 896 -4.46 23.73 -17.17
CA ASN A 896 -4.61 24.15 -15.77
C ASN A 896 -3.69 25.33 -15.37
N SER A 897 -2.92 25.89 -16.31
CA SER A 897 -1.98 26.99 -16.04
C SER A 897 -2.63 28.33 -15.66
N GLY A 898 -3.96 28.43 -15.72
CA GLY A 898 -4.71 29.68 -15.50
C GLY A 898 -4.64 30.66 -16.68
N ARG A 899 -3.94 30.32 -17.77
CA ARG A 899 -3.73 31.18 -18.95
C ARG A 899 -5.04 31.65 -19.60
N TYR A 900 -6.08 30.81 -19.57
CA TYR A 900 -7.34 31.02 -20.28
C TYR A 900 -8.51 31.45 -19.39
N GLU A 901 -8.25 31.79 -18.12
CA GLU A 901 -9.30 32.05 -17.12
C GLU A 901 -9.77 33.52 -17.03
N ARG A 902 -9.18 34.45 -17.80
CA ARG A 902 -9.49 35.89 -17.69
C ARG A 902 -10.76 36.32 -18.41
N ARG A 903 -11.32 35.48 -19.28
CA ARG A 903 -12.53 35.78 -20.06
C ARG A 903 -13.72 35.05 -19.47
N GLU A 904 -14.82 35.77 -19.21
CA GLU A 904 -16.08 35.15 -18.80
C GLU A 904 -16.68 34.28 -19.90
N ASP A 905 -16.39 34.57 -21.16
CA ASP A 905 -17.01 33.91 -22.31
C ASP A 905 -16.13 32.84 -22.97
N PHE A 906 -15.08 32.38 -22.28
CA PHE A 906 -14.15 31.37 -22.77
C PHE A 906 -13.72 30.43 -21.65
N ALA A 907 -13.83 29.11 -21.87
CA ALA A 907 -13.18 28.13 -21.01
C ALA A 907 -12.58 27.00 -21.86
N VAL A 908 -11.47 26.43 -21.38
CA VAL A 908 -10.93 25.17 -21.87
C VAL A 908 -10.91 24.16 -20.74
N VAL A 909 -11.48 22.99 -20.98
CA VAL A 909 -11.64 21.95 -19.96
C VAL A 909 -11.13 20.62 -20.49
N MET A 910 -10.19 20.01 -19.76
CA MET A 910 -9.69 18.67 -20.06
C MET A 910 -10.77 17.62 -19.76
N GLN A 911 -10.94 16.67 -20.67
CA GLN A 911 -11.80 15.50 -20.52
C GLN A 911 -10.94 14.23 -20.46
N PRO A 912 -10.52 13.78 -19.26
CA PRO A 912 -9.49 12.75 -19.12
C PRO A 912 -10.01 11.31 -19.17
N PHE A 913 -11.22 11.05 -19.66
CA PHE A 913 -11.82 9.69 -19.70
C PHE A 913 -11.01 8.65 -20.53
N PHE A 914 -9.86 9.02 -21.07
CA PHE A 914 -8.95 8.15 -21.79
C PHE A 914 -7.56 8.01 -21.16
N ARG A 915 -7.34 8.62 -19.98
CA ARG A 915 -6.10 8.51 -19.23
C ARG A 915 -5.77 7.07 -18.88
N ASN A 916 -6.77 6.33 -18.41
CA ASN A 916 -6.67 4.94 -17.95
C ASN A 916 -7.56 4.06 -18.84
N THR A 917 -7.05 3.65 -20.00
CA THR A 917 -7.85 2.89 -20.97
C THR A 917 -8.09 1.46 -20.47
N LEU A 918 -9.33 1.18 -20.02
CA LEU A 918 -9.76 -0.19 -19.72
C LEU A 918 -10.20 -0.88 -21.01
N LEU A 919 -9.46 -1.92 -21.42
CA LEU A 919 -9.80 -2.71 -22.61
C LEU A 919 -11.15 -3.41 -22.43
N PRO A 920 -12.09 -3.31 -23.39
CA PRO A 920 -13.27 -4.15 -23.41
C PRO A 920 -12.85 -5.59 -23.64
N LEU A 921 -13.29 -6.50 -22.77
CA LEU A 921 -13.03 -7.92 -22.87
C LEU A 921 -14.32 -8.66 -23.18
N ASP A 922 -14.23 -9.67 -24.04
CA ASP A 922 -15.30 -10.61 -24.33
C ASP A 922 -15.49 -11.61 -23.17
N SER A 923 -16.51 -12.47 -23.28
CA SER A 923 -16.78 -13.53 -22.29
C SER A 923 -15.61 -14.50 -22.05
N THR A 924 -14.64 -14.57 -22.95
CA THR A 924 -13.43 -15.40 -22.82
C THR A 924 -12.27 -14.66 -22.15
N GLY A 925 -12.39 -13.34 -21.95
CA GLY A 925 -11.35 -12.48 -21.40
C GLY A 925 -10.32 -12.03 -22.44
N LYS A 926 -10.63 -12.14 -23.72
CA LYS A 926 -9.85 -11.54 -24.82
C LYS A 926 -10.46 -10.18 -25.18
N PRO A 927 -9.71 -9.25 -25.79
CA PRO A 927 -10.27 -8.02 -26.33
C PRO A 927 -11.52 -8.28 -27.18
N ASP A 928 -12.63 -7.64 -26.82
CA ASP A 928 -13.87 -7.72 -27.61
C ASP A 928 -13.68 -6.91 -28.90
N MET A 929 -13.37 -7.65 -29.98
CA MET A 929 -13.06 -7.08 -31.28
C MET A 929 -14.22 -6.28 -31.89
N SER A 930 -15.45 -6.44 -31.41
CA SER A 930 -16.59 -5.68 -31.93
C SER A 930 -16.57 -4.19 -31.57
N PHE A 931 -15.73 -3.75 -30.62
CA PHE A 931 -15.48 -2.34 -30.33
C PHE A 931 -14.47 -1.68 -31.28
N PHE A 932 -13.75 -2.47 -32.08
CA PHE A 932 -12.64 -2.02 -32.90
C PHE A 932 -12.92 -2.19 -34.39
N ALA A 933 -12.28 -1.36 -35.20
CA ALA A 933 -12.30 -1.46 -36.66
C ALA A 933 -11.38 -2.60 -37.14
N ALA A 934 -11.43 -2.89 -38.45
CA ALA A 934 -10.65 -3.96 -39.07
C ALA A 934 -9.12 -3.76 -38.99
N ASP A 935 -8.63 -2.54 -38.68
CA ASP A 935 -7.21 -2.27 -38.47
C ASP A 935 -6.76 -2.40 -37.01
N CYS A 936 -7.66 -2.69 -36.08
CA CYS A 936 -7.42 -2.79 -34.64
C CYS A 936 -6.87 -1.53 -33.96
N VAL A 937 -6.82 -0.39 -34.67
CA VAL A 937 -6.36 0.90 -34.13
C VAL A 937 -7.55 1.84 -33.95
N HIS A 938 -8.43 1.90 -34.94
CA HIS A 938 -9.64 2.70 -34.86
C HIS A 938 -10.78 1.94 -34.18
N PHE A 939 -11.79 2.68 -33.74
CA PHE A 939 -12.98 2.13 -33.12
C PHE A 939 -14.04 1.80 -34.18
N SER A 940 -14.85 0.78 -33.92
CA SER A 940 -16.07 0.56 -34.68
C SER A 940 -17.13 1.60 -34.29
N VAL A 941 -18.27 1.60 -34.98
CA VAL A 941 -19.45 2.39 -34.60
C VAL A 941 -19.87 2.17 -33.13
N ARG A 942 -19.66 0.95 -32.60
CA ARG A 942 -19.88 0.60 -31.19
C ARG A 942 -18.88 1.33 -30.29
N GLY A 943 -17.59 1.28 -30.61
CA GLY A 943 -16.56 1.97 -29.83
C GLY A 943 -16.74 3.49 -29.85
N TYR A 944 -17.05 4.07 -31.01
CA TYR A 944 -17.34 5.51 -31.12
C TYR A 944 -18.58 5.95 -30.30
N ALA A 945 -19.63 5.13 -30.22
CA ALA A 945 -20.76 5.41 -29.35
C ALA A 945 -20.35 5.53 -27.88
N GLU A 946 -19.53 4.60 -27.39
CA GLU A 946 -19.03 4.64 -26.01
C GLU A 946 -18.13 5.84 -25.74
N MET A 947 -17.34 6.28 -26.72
CA MET A 947 -16.56 7.51 -26.62
C MET A 947 -17.43 8.75 -26.47
N ALA A 948 -18.54 8.83 -27.22
CA ALA A 948 -19.48 9.95 -27.15
C ALA A 948 -20.14 10.06 -25.77
N MET A 949 -20.58 8.92 -25.22
CA MET A 949 -21.22 8.87 -23.90
C MET A 949 -20.23 9.22 -22.78
N ALA A 950 -18.99 8.73 -22.88
CA ALA A 950 -17.94 9.08 -21.93
C ALA A 950 -17.63 10.57 -21.95
N LEU A 951 -17.47 11.17 -23.13
CA LEU A 951 -17.26 12.60 -23.30
C LEU A 951 -18.38 13.43 -22.67
N TRP A 952 -19.64 13.07 -22.94
CA TRP A 952 -20.79 13.75 -22.36
C TRP A 952 -20.79 13.70 -20.83
N ASN A 953 -20.66 12.49 -20.26
CA ASN A 953 -20.66 12.31 -18.81
C ASN A 953 -19.53 13.09 -18.15
N ASN A 954 -18.35 13.14 -18.78
CA ASN A 954 -17.18 13.83 -18.24
C ASN A 954 -17.36 15.36 -18.21
N MET A 955 -18.09 15.95 -19.16
CA MET A 955 -18.43 17.38 -19.12
C MET A 955 -19.40 17.73 -17.99
N LEU A 956 -20.13 16.75 -17.45
CA LEU A 956 -21.05 16.88 -16.31
C LEU A 956 -20.42 16.55 -14.95
N GLU A 957 -19.09 16.33 -14.90
CA GLU A 957 -18.35 16.06 -13.66
C GLU A 957 -17.48 17.25 -13.27
N PRO A 958 -17.40 17.62 -11.97
CA PRO A 958 -16.50 18.69 -11.51
C PRO A 958 -15.05 18.47 -11.91
N VAL A 959 -14.34 19.54 -12.27
CA VAL A 959 -12.88 19.52 -12.50
C VAL A 959 -12.17 19.08 -11.22
N GLY A 960 -11.32 18.05 -11.31
CA GLY A 960 -10.70 17.37 -10.17
C GLY A 960 -11.41 16.08 -9.75
N GLU A 961 -12.67 15.91 -10.15
CA GLU A 961 -13.47 14.70 -9.88
C GLU A 961 -13.88 13.93 -11.15
N LYS A 962 -13.52 14.47 -12.32
CA LYS A 962 -13.77 13.87 -13.64
C LYS A 962 -13.25 12.44 -13.72
N GLN A 963 -14.08 11.54 -14.25
CA GLN A 963 -13.70 10.17 -14.55
C GLN A 963 -12.54 10.12 -15.54
N THR A 964 -11.50 9.35 -15.22
CA THR A 964 -10.26 9.26 -16.02
C THR A 964 -10.15 8.01 -16.91
N TYR A 965 -11.23 7.26 -17.06
CA TYR A 965 -11.29 6.05 -17.87
C TYR A 965 -12.61 5.97 -18.65
N ASN A 966 -12.64 5.13 -19.69
CA ASN A 966 -13.84 4.84 -20.45
C ASN A 966 -14.44 3.49 -20.00
N ASN A 967 -15.76 3.40 -19.94
CA ASN A 967 -16.48 2.14 -19.74
C ASN A 967 -17.02 1.62 -21.06
N PHE A 968 -16.25 0.78 -21.74
CA PHE A 968 -16.68 0.07 -22.96
C PHE A 968 -17.63 -1.10 -22.64
N THR A 969 -18.76 -0.79 -22.01
CA THR A 969 -19.85 -1.73 -21.74
C THR A 969 -21.12 -1.13 -22.30
N HIS A 970 -21.82 -1.81 -23.20
CA HIS A 970 -23.05 -1.22 -23.74
C HIS A 970 -24.14 -1.20 -22.66
N ASP A 971 -24.60 0.00 -22.29
CA ASP A 971 -25.68 0.23 -21.34
C ASP A 971 -26.48 1.45 -21.81
N LYS A 972 -27.75 1.22 -22.15
CA LYS A 972 -28.64 2.28 -22.65
C LYS A 972 -28.93 3.35 -21.60
N SER A 973 -28.80 3.06 -20.31
CA SER A 973 -29.07 4.00 -19.21
C SER A 973 -27.85 4.83 -18.76
N LYS A 974 -26.70 4.67 -19.41
CA LYS A 974 -25.41 5.21 -18.95
C LYS A 974 -25.31 6.74 -18.93
N LEU A 975 -26.07 7.44 -19.78
CA LEU A 975 -25.94 8.88 -19.89
C LEU A 975 -26.46 9.59 -18.63
N LYS A 976 -25.60 10.43 -18.06
CA LYS A 976 -25.93 11.26 -16.90
C LYS A 976 -26.78 12.46 -17.31
N CYS A 977 -27.68 12.87 -16.42
CA CYS A 977 -28.41 14.12 -16.52
C CYS A 977 -27.74 15.23 -15.69
N PRO A 978 -27.73 16.49 -16.16
CA PRO A 978 -27.36 17.62 -15.31
C PRO A 978 -28.23 17.67 -14.05
N SER A 979 -27.65 17.98 -12.89
CA SER A 979 -28.42 18.06 -11.65
C SER A 979 -29.20 19.39 -11.55
N PRO A 980 -30.34 19.44 -10.82
CA PRO A 980 -31.07 20.69 -10.61
C PRO A 980 -30.24 21.77 -9.89
N GLU A 981 -29.31 21.36 -9.02
CA GLU A 981 -28.44 22.24 -8.23
C GLU A 981 -27.27 22.79 -9.04
N LYS A 982 -26.75 22.01 -9.98
CA LYS A 982 -25.61 22.35 -10.85
C LYS A 982 -25.94 21.97 -12.30
N PRO A 983 -26.84 22.72 -12.97
CA PRO A 983 -27.30 22.38 -14.34
C PRO A 983 -26.28 22.75 -15.43
N PHE A 984 -25.04 23.08 -15.07
CA PHE A 984 -24.03 23.65 -15.96
C PHE A 984 -23.02 22.61 -16.43
N LEU A 985 -22.36 22.88 -17.55
CA LEU A 985 -21.12 22.19 -17.87
C LEU A 985 -20.02 22.63 -16.88
N PHE A 986 -19.26 21.67 -16.38
CA PHE A 986 -18.24 21.97 -15.37
C PHE A 986 -16.98 22.55 -16.00
N THR A 987 -16.52 23.65 -15.39
CA THR A 987 -15.31 24.41 -15.67
C THR A 987 -14.46 24.47 -14.41
N GLN A 988 -13.21 24.92 -14.51
CA GLN A 988 -12.32 25.05 -13.35
C GLN A 988 -12.97 25.92 -12.25
N ARG A 989 -13.53 27.06 -12.64
CA ARG A 989 -14.16 28.02 -11.71
C ARG A 989 -15.42 27.50 -11.01
N ASN A 990 -16.37 26.89 -11.71
CA ASN A 990 -17.62 26.40 -11.10
C ASN A 990 -17.46 25.03 -10.39
N SER A 991 -16.26 24.45 -10.42
CA SER A 991 -15.90 23.23 -9.68
C SER A 991 -15.24 23.52 -8.32
N GLY A 992 -14.94 24.77 -8.00
CA GLY A 992 -14.20 25.14 -6.78
C GLY A 992 -12.69 24.88 -6.84
N PHE A 993 -12.16 24.54 -8.03
CA PHE A 993 -10.74 24.28 -8.26
C PHE A 993 -10.07 25.62 -8.68
N GLY A 994 -9.23 26.22 -7.83
CA GLY A 994 -8.45 27.43 -8.15
C GLY A 994 -8.82 28.74 -7.44
N GLY A 995 -9.54 28.70 -6.31
CA GLY A 995 -9.83 29.87 -5.49
C GLY A 995 -8.73 30.19 -4.45
N SER A 996 -7.58 30.70 -4.88
CA SER A 996 -6.70 31.50 -4.01
C SER A 996 -6.58 32.90 -4.59
N ASP A 997 -7.02 33.89 -3.82
CA ASP A 997 -7.11 35.32 -4.08
C ASP A 997 -6.16 35.90 -5.15
N LEU A 998 -6.73 36.31 -6.28
CA LEU A 998 -6.13 37.30 -7.17
C LEU A 998 -6.44 38.73 -6.68
N ASN A 999 -5.92 39.08 -5.50
CA ASN A 999 -5.68 40.47 -5.11
C ASN A 999 -4.18 40.73 -5.14
N LEU A 1000 -3.60 40.73 -6.33
CA LEU A 1000 -2.26 41.27 -6.56
C LEU A 1000 -2.38 42.78 -6.75
N GLU A 1001 -2.28 43.51 -5.62
CA GLU A 1001 -1.78 44.88 -5.67
C GLU A 1001 -0.41 44.86 -6.36
N LYS A 1002 -0.28 45.73 -7.36
CA LYS A 1002 0.97 45.99 -8.07
C LYS A 1002 2.09 46.33 -7.09
N THR A 1003 3.12 45.49 -7.05
CA THR A 1003 4.49 45.97 -6.81
C THR A 1003 5.41 45.45 -7.89
N ASP A 1004 5.77 46.34 -8.80
CA ASP A 1004 6.86 46.18 -9.75
C ASP A 1004 8.18 45.95 -9.01
N SER A 1005 8.89 44.87 -9.34
CA SER A 1005 10.37 44.82 -9.39
C SER A 1005 10.83 43.47 -9.95
N SER A 1006 11.04 43.42 -11.27
CA SER A 1006 11.74 42.31 -11.93
C SER A 1006 13.24 42.48 -11.71
N VAL A 1007 13.86 41.67 -10.85
CA VAL A 1007 15.32 41.51 -10.85
C VAL A 1007 15.69 40.48 -11.92
N PRO A 1008 16.52 40.81 -12.91
CA PRO A 1008 16.83 39.89 -14.00
C PRO A 1008 17.74 38.75 -13.53
N TYR A 1009 17.52 37.56 -14.08
CA TYR A 1009 18.18 36.28 -13.78
C TYR A 1009 19.72 36.29 -13.82
N TRP A 1010 20.36 37.31 -14.42
CA TRP A 1010 21.82 37.45 -14.41
C TRP A 1010 22.38 37.96 -13.07
N ALA A 1011 21.58 38.63 -12.24
CA ALA A 1011 22.04 39.16 -10.94
C ALA A 1011 22.30 38.06 -9.89
N VAL A 1012 21.62 36.91 -10.01
CA VAL A 1012 21.76 35.74 -9.12
C VAL A 1012 23.04 34.95 -9.41
N ILE A 1013 23.52 34.97 -10.66
CA ILE A 1013 24.75 34.26 -11.05
C ILE A 1013 26.00 35.05 -10.60
N VAL A 1014 25.94 36.38 -10.60
CA VAL A 1014 27.07 37.22 -10.12
C VAL A 1014 27.23 37.16 -8.59
N THR A 1015 26.14 36.99 -7.84
CA THR A 1015 26.19 36.84 -6.37
C THR A 1015 26.70 35.47 -5.92
N ALA A 1016 26.42 34.40 -6.68
CA ALA A 1016 26.95 33.06 -6.39
C ALA A 1016 28.47 32.93 -6.64
N VAL A 1017 29.02 33.65 -7.64
CA VAL A 1017 30.46 33.62 -7.94
C VAL A 1017 31.27 34.55 -7.03
N ALA A 1018 30.70 35.68 -6.59
CA ALA A 1018 31.36 36.58 -5.63
C ALA A 1018 31.41 36.01 -4.19
N GLY A 1019 30.41 35.21 -3.79
CA GLY A 1019 30.38 34.56 -2.48
C GLY A 1019 31.44 33.47 -2.29
N VAL A 1020 31.82 32.77 -3.36
CA VAL A 1020 32.84 31.70 -3.31
C VAL A 1020 34.27 32.25 -3.25
N LEU A 1021 34.52 33.45 -3.78
CA LEU A 1021 35.85 34.08 -3.75
C LEU A 1021 36.17 34.84 -2.45
N LEU A 1022 35.16 35.27 -1.68
CA LEU A 1022 35.35 35.96 -0.39
C LEU A 1022 35.43 35.01 0.83
N GLY A 1023 35.00 33.74 0.69
CA GLY A 1023 35.12 32.72 1.75
C GLY A 1023 36.48 32.02 1.83
N SER A 1024 37.45 32.39 0.98
CA SER A 1024 38.79 31.79 0.95
C SER A 1024 39.89 32.69 1.51
N LEU A 1025 39.54 33.80 2.17
CA LEU A 1025 40.49 34.76 2.74
C LEU A 1025 40.06 35.39 4.08
N LEU A 1026 39.25 34.68 4.87
CA LEU A 1026 39.00 34.94 6.29
C LEU A 1026 39.11 33.67 7.13
#